data_AF-A0A821I6Q9-F1
#
_entry.id   AF-A0A821I6Q9-F1
#
_cell.length_a   1.000
_cell.length_b   1.000
_cell.length_c   1.000
_cell.angle_alpha   90.00
_cell.angle_beta   90.00
_cell.angle_gamma   90.00
#
_symmetry.space_group_name_H-M   'P 1'
#
loop_
_entity.id
_entity.type
_entity.pdbx_description
1 polymer ?
#
loop_
_entity_poly.entity_id
_entity_poly.type
_entity_poly.pdbx_seq_one_letter_code
_entity_poly.pdbx_strand_id
1 'polypeptide(L)'
;MWLTVGILIFSLSVALSSQADADSNIMDRMVNDDRQLARFEAIHHVKKSELDRKKEEDYEEGSSEEDYEEESSKEEDYEEESSKEEDYEEESSKEEDYEEESSEEEDYEEENYSGEANLAPTCDDGVKNQDETDDDCGGSICPQCIDSKTCNAASDCRARACVSNICRAPTCSDNVQNQDETDTDCGGSICPKCADTKTCAVGSDCLSEVCLSQICQAPTCTDGVKNQDETDIDCGGSRCPQCADTQSCRAGSDCVNGVCLSNICQASSCTDNVINQDETDVDCGGSTCPQCIDTKLCSAASDCVSGVCSSNICQAPTCRDGVKNQDETDIDCGGSTCPQCPNDKICSVGSDCISRTCSSNMCQASTCSDGVKNQDETDMDCGGSICPQCVDTKLCNVAPDCVSGVCLSNICRAPTCSDGVINQDETDMDCGGSTCPGCADSKTCNVGPDCVSGVCLSKICQAPTCSDGVKNQDETDIDCGGSKCGKCEKGKGCNVASECFSGECSSNVCQMCSLSSFVNGGFESGNSDGWIVGGGKRKSILSSEIQPKDYFPGGLHYDSSTATQHSSIVSSKEDTVLKSLMPKTTHSGKYAWRIEDLDKGGAVSVISQQITNYFCLNIYFAWLAVLENGNHVAINSSVMIIELKDETVGDTLLTRRYDAGAGSNGVDNRFKQSKAYFYTPAWQIEHLSIDSSRTGHNFTLTVLAADCRPSGHKGYVYIDSFGGVAP
;
A
#
# COMPACT_ATOMS: atom_id res chain seq x y z
N MET A 1 54.66 -49.06 17.15
CA MET A 1 54.32 -50.07 16.11
C MET A 1 53.02 -49.61 15.47
N TRP A 2 52.96 -49.51 14.14
CA TRP A 2 51.77 -49.58 13.26
C TRP A 2 50.50 -48.82 13.73
N LEU A 3 50.09 -47.69 13.13
CA LEU A 3 49.65 -47.50 11.73
C LEU A 3 48.35 -48.29 11.40
N THR A 4 47.47 -47.68 10.60
CA THR A 4 46.23 -48.23 10.00
C THR A 4 45.14 -48.76 10.96
N VAL A 5 44.24 -47.87 11.39
CA VAL A 5 42.90 -47.68 10.77
C VAL A 5 42.62 -46.17 10.75
N GLY A 6 42.07 -45.63 9.66
CA GLY A 6 41.84 -44.18 9.51
C GLY A 6 42.32 -43.58 8.18
N ILE A 7 42.06 -44.28 7.07
CA ILE A 7 42.24 -43.79 5.70
C ILE A 7 40.84 -43.71 5.07
N LEU A 8 40.64 -42.77 4.13
CA LEU A 8 39.36 -42.41 3.47
C LEU A 8 38.38 -41.59 4.35
N ILE A 9 38.79 -40.37 4.70
CA ILE A 9 38.14 -39.06 4.46
C ILE A 9 39.10 -38.00 5.07
N PHE A 10 39.16 -36.78 4.53
CA PHE A 10 40.25 -35.78 4.73
C PHE A 10 41.63 -36.19 4.18
N SER A 11 41.82 -36.08 2.85
CA SER A 11 43.09 -35.69 2.20
C SER A 11 42.94 -35.51 0.69
N LEU A 12 42.46 -34.34 0.24
CA LEU A 12 42.76 -33.83 -1.10
C LEU A 12 42.55 -32.30 -1.14
N SER A 13 43.62 -31.56 -1.47
CA SER A 13 43.68 -30.15 -1.92
C SER A 13 42.84 -29.09 -1.17
N VAL A 14 43.38 -28.08 -0.48
CA VAL A 14 44.77 -27.58 -0.36
C VAL A 14 45.48 -27.36 -1.71
N ALA A 15 44.80 -26.68 -2.64
CA ALA A 15 45.40 -26.17 -3.88
C ALA A 15 44.56 -25.04 -4.50
N LEU A 16 44.30 -23.94 -3.78
CA LEU A 16 43.64 -22.73 -4.34
C LEU A 16 43.81 -21.50 -3.42
N SER A 17 45.05 -21.13 -3.09
CA SER A 17 45.33 -20.02 -2.15
C SER A 17 46.69 -19.33 -2.32
N SER A 18 47.19 -19.14 -3.56
CA SER A 18 48.46 -18.41 -3.80
C SER A 18 48.73 -17.94 -5.24
N GLN A 19 47.80 -17.28 -5.94
CA GLN A 19 48.13 -16.48 -7.13
C GLN A 19 46.97 -15.53 -7.49
N ALA A 20 47.21 -14.20 -7.55
CA ALA A 20 46.51 -13.16 -8.34
C ALA A 20 46.58 -11.72 -7.77
N ASP A 21 47.62 -11.33 -7.01
CA ASP A 21 47.98 -9.91 -6.83
C ASP A 21 48.56 -9.32 -8.13
N ALA A 22 47.76 -9.31 -9.21
CA ALA A 22 48.07 -8.72 -10.51
C ALA A 22 46.83 -8.70 -11.44
N ASP A 23 45.86 -7.84 -11.17
CA ASP A 23 45.49 -6.80 -12.15
C ASP A 23 44.47 -5.80 -11.57
N SER A 24 44.90 -4.56 -11.42
CA SER A 24 44.06 -3.45 -10.96
C SER A 24 43.30 -2.82 -12.13
N ASN A 25 42.25 -3.50 -12.63
CA ASN A 25 41.18 -2.95 -13.48
C ASN A 25 40.06 -3.99 -13.69
N ILE A 26 38.88 -3.56 -14.17
CA ILE A 26 37.74 -4.43 -14.55
C ILE A 26 37.05 -5.16 -13.37
N MET A 27 36.61 -4.41 -12.36
CA MET A 27 35.32 -4.70 -11.67
C MET A 27 34.61 -3.42 -11.19
N ASP A 28 34.81 -2.33 -11.94
CA ASP A 28 34.21 -1.00 -11.71
C ASP A 28 33.35 -0.57 -12.92
N ARG A 29 32.71 -1.58 -13.53
CA ARG A 29 31.75 -1.50 -14.65
C ARG A 29 30.77 -2.66 -14.50
N MET A 30 29.52 -2.47 -14.94
CA MET A 30 28.39 -3.43 -14.84
C MET A 30 27.63 -3.53 -13.51
N VAL A 31 27.63 -2.46 -12.68
CA VAL A 31 26.45 -2.10 -11.87
C VAL A 31 26.25 -0.57 -11.93
N ASN A 32 25.92 -0.05 -13.12
CA ASN A 32 25.62 1.38 -13.30
C ASN A 32 24.72 1.65 -14.52
N ASP A 33 23.68 0.83 -14.68
CA ASP A 33 22.73 0.93 -15.79
C ASP A 33 21.32 0.44 -15.39
N ASP A 34 20.74 1.07 -14.36
CA ASP A 34 19.29 1.03 -14.10
C ASP A 34 18.78 2.18 -13.18
N ARG A 35 19.35 3.39 -13.35
CA ARG A 35 18.90 4.58 -12.59
C ARG A 35 19.03 5.91 -13.35
N GLN A 36 18.83 5.89 -14.67
CA GLN A 36 18.90 7.07 -15.56
C GLN A 36 17.71 7.17 -16.53
N LEU A 37 16.49 6.90 -16.05
CA LEU A 37 15.27 6.94 -16.87
C LEU A 37 14.09 7.71 -16.24
N ALA A 38 14.39 8.71 -15.40
CA ALA A 38 13.37 9.53 -14.72
C ALA A 38 13.76 11.01 -14.55
N ARG A 39 14.56 11.60 -15.46
CA ARG A 39 14.99 13.00 -15.32
C ARG A 39 15.51 13.74 -16.58
N PHE A 40 14.84 13.67 -17.73
CA PHE A 40 14.99 14.72 -18.77
C PHE A 40 13.86 14.73 -19.82
N GLU A 41 12.69 15.30 -19.49
CA GLU A 41 11.80 15.86 -20.52
C GLU A 41 10.92 17.01 -19.96
N ALA A 42 11.58 18.00 -19.38
CA ALA A 42 11.00 19.33 -19.20
C ALA A 42 11.50 20.25 -20.33
N ILE A 43 10.68 21.25 -20.69
CA ILE A 43 10.94 22.24 -21.76
C ILE A 43 10.80 21.69 -23.20
N HIS A 44 9.60 21.31 -23.62
CA HIS A 44 9.02 21.91 -24.84
C HIS A 44 7.48 21.76 -24.99
N HIS A 45 6.69 22.65 -24.37
CA HIS A 45 5.47 23.18 -25.03
C HIS A 45 4.94 24.47 -24.36
N VAL A 46 5.70 25.55 -24.47
CA VAL A 46 5.22 26.90 -24.09
C VAL A 46 4.27 27.43 -25.16
N LYS A 47 2.95 27.32 -24.91
CA LYS A 47 1.86 28.29 -25.25
C LYS A 47 0.48 27.63 -25.25
N LYS A 48 -0.36 27.96 -24.25
CA LYS A 48 -1.57 28.81 -24.40
C LYS A 48 -2.47 28.73 -23.16
N SER A 49 -2.11 29.46 -22.10
CA SER A 49 -2.98 29.70 -20.94
C SER A 49 -2.66 31.02 -20.23
N GLU A 50 -2.34 32.07 -21.00
CA GLU A 50 -2.47 33.44 -20.52
C GLU A 50 -3.92 33.89 -20.79
N LEU A 51 -4.76 33.84 -19.76
CA LEU A 51 -5.59 34.98 -19.32
C LEU A 51 -6.30 34.65 -17.98
N ASP A 52 -6.46 35.70 -17.18
CA ASP A 52 -7.52 35.94 -16.19
C ASP A 52 -7.78 34.93 -15.04
N ARG A 53 -7.07 35.18 -13.93
CA ARG A 53 -7.71 35.18 -12.59
C ARG A 53 -7.29 36.40 -11.78
N LYS A 54 -8.11 37.47 -11.78
CA LYS A 54 -8.33 38.43 -10.67
C LYS A 54 -9.23 39.61 -11.08
N LYS A 55 -10.40 39.73 -10.43
CA LYS A 55 -10.65 40.76 -9.40
C LYS A 55 -12.02 40.60 -8.73
N GLU A 56 -12.18 41.28 -7.60
CA GLU A 56 -13.39 41.38 -6.79
C GLU A 56 -14.18 42.68 -7.08
N GLU A 57 -15.38 42.74 -6.48
CA GLU A 57 -16.17 43.92 -6.10
C GLU A 57 -17.02 44.69 -7.15
N ASP A 58 -18.30 44.80 -6.77
CA ASP A 58 -19.32 45.84 -6.99
C ASP A 58 -19.78 46.25 -8.41
N TYR A 59 -21.09 46.08 -8.68
CA TYR A 59 -22.05 47.19 -8.84
C TYR A 59 -23.52 46.73 -8.66
N GLU A 60 -24.44 47.66 -8.36
CA GLU A 60 -25.86 47.43 -8.03
C GLU A 60 -26.86 47.57 -9.21
N GLU A 61 -28.14 47.35 -8.90
CA GLU A 61 -29.40 47.76 -9.59
C GLU A 61 -29.95 46.97 -10.81
N GLY A 62 -31.24 46.62 -10.71
CA GLY A 62 -32.15 46.36 -11.84
C GLY A 62 -32.25 44.90 -12.34
N SER A 63 -33.42 44.35 -12.68
CA SER A 63 -34.81 44.85 -12.56
C SER A 63 -35.81 43.69 -12.39
N SER A 64 -37.08 44.01 -12.16
CA SER A 64 -38.17 43.08 -11.83
C SER A 64 -39.03 42.66 -13.04
N GLU A 65 -39.86 41.61 -12.83
CA GLU A 65 -41.14 41.31 -13.51
C GLU A 65 -41.06 41.02 -15.05
N GLU A 66 -42.08 40.50 -15.76
CA GLU A 66 -43.49 40.13 -15.48
C GLU A 66 -43.81 38.68 -15.94
N ASP A 67 -44.96 38.15 -15.52
CA ASP A 67 -45.57 36.86 -15.93
C ASP A 67 -46.16 36.89 -17.36
N TYR A 68 -46.47 35.71 -17.93
CA TYR A 68 -47.58 35.53 -18.88
C TYR A 68 -48.23 34.13 -18.74
N GLU A 69 -49.55 34.06 -18.94
CA GLU A 69 -50.44 32.92 -18.63
C GLU A 69 -50.89 32.12 -19.88
N GLU A 70 -51.36 30.89 -19.65
CA GLU A 70 -52.39 30.14 -20.43
C GLU A 70 -52.13 29.86 -21.96
N GLU A 71 -52.81 28.97 -22.69
CA GLU A 71 -54.18 28.40 -22.58
C GLU A 71 -54.28 26.85 -22.69
N SER A 72 -55.49 26.36 -22.42
CA SER A 72 -55.98 24.98 -22.57
C SER A 72 -56.30 24.53 -24.01
N SER A 73 -56.62 23.24 -24.23
CA SER A 73 -57.92 22.86 -24.86
C SER A 73 -58.26 21.34 -24.78
N LYS A 74 -59.50 21.00 -25.18
CA LYS A 74 -60.23 19.72 -25.15
C LYS A 74 -61.21 19.68 -26.35
N GLU A 75 -61.85 18.58 -26.77
CA GLU A 75 -61.89 17.22 -26.17
C GLU A 75 -61.17 16.16 -27.06
N GLU A 76 -61.72 15.16 -27.78
CA GLU A 76 -63.09 14.66 -28.04
C GLU A 76 -63.00 13.19 -28.54
N ASP A 77 -64.03 12.37 -28.33
CA ASP A 77 -63.98 10.87 -28.38
C ASP A 77 -64.19 10.21 -29.77
N TYR A 78 -63.96 8.89 -29.86
CA TYR A 78 -64.76 7.93 -30.68
C TYR A 78 -64.64 6.49 -30.12
N GLU A 79 -65.68 5.66 -30.28
CA GLU A 79 -65.96 4.43 -29.50
C GLU A 79 -65.91 3.10 -30.30
N GLU A 80 -65.74 1.97 -29.57
CA GLU A 80 -66.14 0.56 -29.85
C GLU A 80 -65.62 -0.15 -31.14
N GLU A 81 -65.58 -1.49 -31.27
CA GLU A 81 -66.12 -2.65 -30.53
C GLU A 81 -64.96 -3.58 -30.01
N SER A 82 -65.03 -4.28 -28.86
CA SER A 82 -65.65 -5.61 -28.57
C SER A 82 -65.12 -6.79 -29.43
N SER A 83 -64.81 -8.01 -28.95
CA SER A 83 -64.76 -8.70 -27.62
C SER A 83 -63.75 -9.90 -27.74
N LYS A 84 -63.11 -10.52 -26.71
CA LYS A 84 -63.61 -11.37 -25.58
C LYS A 84 -64.61 -12.48 -26.03
N GLU A 85 -64.55 -13.75 -25.60
CA GLU A 85 -63.63 -14.49 -24.71
C GLU A 85 -63.80 -16.03 -24.90
N GLU A 86 -62.73 -16.80 -24.65
CA GLU A 86 -62.65 -18.11 -23.93
C GLU A 86 -63.49 -19.40 -24.25
N ASP A 87 -62.82 -20.54 -23.97
CA ASP A 87 -63.28 -21.82 -23.37
C ASP A 87 -63.89 -23.07 -24.10
N TYR A 88 -63.11 -24.17 -24.02
CA TYR A 88 -63.33 -25.62 -23.72
C TYR A 88 -64.55 -26.48 -24.19
N GLU A 89 -64.21 -27.76 -24.48
CA GLU A 89 -64.92 -29.04 -24.13
C GLU A 89 -66.34 -29.34 -24.71
N GLU A 90 -66.79 -30.60 -24.92
CA GLU A 90 -66.13 -31.91 -25.19
C GLU A 90 -67.19 -32.90 -25.77
N GLU A 91 -66.76 -34.07 -26.28
CA GLU A 91 -67.48 -35.38 -26.30
C GLU A 91 -68.83 -35.61 -27.06
N SER A 92 -68.95 -36.87 -27.54
CA SER A 92 -70.18 -37.71 -27.60
C SER A 92 -71.22 -37.62 -28.76
N SER A 93 -70.89 -38.29 -29.88
CA SER A 93 -71.58 -39.52 -30.36
C SER A 93 -73.06 -39.56 -30.90
N LYS A 94 -73.24 -40.49 -31.87
CA LYS A 94 -74.39 -41.41 -32.12
C LYS A 94 -75.59 -41.03 -33.05
N GLU A 95 -75.62 -41.77 -34.17
CA GLU A 95 -76.67 -42.70 -34.66
C GLU A 95 -78.00 -42.24 -35.32
N GLU A 96 -78.42 -43.11 -36.27
CA GLU A 96 -79.76 -43.36 -36.86
C GLU A 96 -80.39 -42.34 -37.85
N ASP A 97 -80.35 -42.73 -39.13
CA ASP A 97 -81.45 -42.89 -40.10
C ASP A 97 -82.61 -41.87 -40.21
N TYR A 98 -83.05 -41.56 -41.44
CA TYR A 98 -84.36 -42.00 -42.00
C TYR A 98 -84.52 -41.63 -43.49
N GLU A 99 -85.56 -42.17 -44.12
CA GLU A 99 -85.86 -42.17 -45.56
C GLU A 99 -86.52 -40.87 -46.07
N GLU A 100 -86.44 -40.58 -47.38
CA GLU A 100 -87.65 -40.52 -48.23
C GLU A 100 -87.31 -40.55 -49.75
N GLU A 101 -88.33 -40.83 -50.57
CA GLU A 101 -88.21 -41.16 -52.00
C GLU A 101 -88.40 -39.96 -52.96
N SER A 102 -88.07 -40.17 -54.25
CA SER A 102 -88.84 -39.56 -55.36
C SER A 102 -88.73 -40.39 -56.65
N SER A 103 -89.86 -40.59 -57.32
CA SER A 103 -90.07 -41.51 -58.45
C SER A 103 -90.17 -40.82 -59.82
N GLU A 104 -90.35 -41.67 -60.85
CA GLU A 104 -91.00 -41.46 -62.18
C GLU A 104 -90.06 -41.18 -63.39
N GLU A 105 -90.24 -41.79 -64.57
CA GLU A 105 -91.14 -42.88 -65.03
C GLU A 105 -90.51 -43.59 -66.27
N GLU A 106 -91.04 -44.76 -66.67
CA GLU A 106 -90.59 -45.49 -67.88
C GLU A 106 -91.58 -45.33 -69.06
N ASP A 107 -91.09 -45.38 -70.31
CA ASP A 107 -91.92 -45.31 -71.53
C ASP A 107 -91.66 -46.53 -72.44
N TYR A 108 -92.74 -47.14 -72.96
CA TYR A 108 -92.73 -48.43 -73.68
C TYR A 108 -93.13 -48.29 -75.16
N GLU A 109 -92.59 -49.11 -76.06
CA GLU A 109 -93.34 -49.74 -77.17
C GLU A 109 -92.73 -51.12 -77.54
N GLU A 110 -93.57 -52.07 -77.98
CA GLU A 110 -93.19 -53.45 -78.37
C GLU A 110 -93.14 -53.65 -79.90
N GLU A 111 -92.29 -54.58 -80.39
CA GLU A 111 -92.43 -55.16 -81.74
C GLU A 111 -93.21 -56.49 -81.69
N ASN A 112 -94.12 -56.74 -82.66
CA ASN A 112 -94.74 -58.06 -82.85
C ASN A 112 -95.49 -58.23 -84.19
N TYR A 113 -95.13 -59.20 -85.05
CA TYR A 113 -96.10 -59.81 -86.00
C TYR A 113 -95.66 -61.14 -86.69
N SER A 114 -96.39 -62.25 -86.42
CA SER A 114 -96.50 -63.53 -87.18
C SER A 114 -95.20 -64.33 -87.53
N GLY A 115 -95.11 -65.66 -87.45
CA GLY A 115 -96.00 -66.71 -88.01
C GLY A 115 -95.30 -67.34 -89.24
N GLU A 116 -95.32 -68.65 -89.54
CA GLU A 116 -96.11 -69.80 -89.08
C GLU A 116 -95.22 -71.07 -88.90
N ALA A 117 -95.76 -72.17 -88.39
CA ALA A 117 -94.98 -73.38 -88.03
C ALA A 117 -94.75 -74.37 -89.19
N ASN A 118 -93.59 -75.05 -89.19
CA ASN A 118 -93.34 -76.22 -90.04
C ASN A 118 -92.30 -77.16 -89.37
N LEU A 119 -92.70 -78.41 -89.09
CA LEU A 119 -91.91 -79.54 -88.56
C LEU A 119 -90.83 -79.24 -87.50
N ALA A 120 -91.09 -79.60 -86.23
CA ALA A 120 -90.11 -79.48 -85.15
C ALA A 120 -88.96 -80.52 -85.27
N PRO A 121 -87.70 -80.13 -85.01
CA PRO A 121 -86.56 -81.04 -84.95
C PRO A 121 -86.60 -81.93 -83.69
N THR A 122 -85.97 -83.11 -83.78
CA THR A 122 -86.11 -84.21 -82.81
C THR A 122 -84.77 -84.61 -82.19
N CYS A 123 -84.15 -83.67 -81.47
CA CYS A 123 -82.86 -83.80 -80.76
C CYS A 123 -82.89 -84.76 -79.54
N ASP A 124 -83.61 -85.88 -79.64
CA ASP A 124 -83.88 -86.88 -78.59
C ASP A 124 -84.37 -88.22 -79.25
N ASP A 125 -84.11 -88.46 -80.54
CA ASP A 125 -84.64 -89.61 -81.30
C ASP A 125 -83.65 -90.76 -81.53
N GLY A 126 -82.37 -90.57 -81.19
CA GLY A 126 -81.32 -91.58 -81.19
C GLY A 126 -80.63 -91.79 -82.54
N VAL A 127 -80.84 -90.93 -83.53
CA VAL A 127 -80.17 -91.01 -84.84
C VAL A 127 -79.75 -89.65 -85.39
N LYS A 128 -78.44 -89.41 -85.52
CA LYS A 128 -77.86 -88.20 -86.11
C LYS A 128 -78.57 -87.76 -87.40
N ASN A 129 -79.35 -86.69 -87.32
CA ASN A 129 -80.16 -86.19 -88.44
C ASN A 129 -80.18 -84.65 -88.52
N GLN A 130 -80.85 -84.09 -89.54
CA GLN A 130 -80.89 -82.65 -89.84
C GLN A 130 -79.48 -82.02 -89.89
N ASP A 131 -79.14 -81.08 -89.00
CA ASP A 131 -77.82 -80.44 -88.90
C ASP A 131 -77.00 -80.88 -87.66
N GLU A 132 -77.43 -81.92 -86.95
CA GLU A 132 -76.73 -82.50 -85.81
C GLU A 132 -75.31 -82.96 -86.16
N THR A 133 -74.40 -82.89 -85.19
CA THR A 133 -72.98 -83.23 -85.39
C THR A 133 -72.52 -84.49 -84.67
N ASP A 134 -73.32 -85.04 -83.77
CA ASP A 134 -73.32 -86.45 -83.34
C ASP A 134 -74.79 -86.86 -83.06
N ASP A 135 -75.07 -88.11 -82.65
CA ASP A 135 -76.45 -88.52 -82.32
C ASP A 135 -77.04 -87.62 -81.21
N ASP A 136 -78.19 -87.00 -81.51
CA ASP A 136 -78.99 -86.09 -80.67
C ASP A 136 -78.29 -84.78 -80.23
N CYS A 137 -77.15 -84.40 -80.80
CA CYS A 137 -76.41 -83.22 -80.33
C CYS A 137 -75.59 -82.46 -81.38
N GLY A 138 -75.31 -81.18 -81.07
CA GLY A 138 -74.58 -80.24 -81.91
C GLY A 138 -75.42 -79.66 -83.06
N GLY A 139 -74.80 -78.84 -83.91
CA GLY A 139 -75.53 -78.09 -84.94
C GLY A 139 -76.10 -76.78 -84.38
N SER A 140 -77.10 -76.23 -85.06
CA SER A 140 -77.68 -74.91 -84.74
C SER A 140 -78.90 -74.94 -83.83
N ILE A 141 -79.54 -76.11 -83.65
CA ILE A 141 -80.80 -76.23 -82.89
C ILE A 141 -80.68 -77.19 -81.70
N CYS A 142 -79.90 -78.27 -81.81
CA CYS A 142 -79.82 -79.30 -80.78
C CYS A 142 -78.81 -78.97 -79.66
N PRO A 143 -78.93 -79.58 -78.46
CA PRO A 143 -78.05 -79.30 -77.33
C PRO A 143 -76.57 -79.53 -77.65
N GLN A 144 -75.69 -78.77 -77.01
CA GLN A 144 -74.25 -78.94 -77.22
C GLN A 144 -73.77 -80.32 -76.73
N CYS A 145 -73.05 -81.02 -77.59
CA CYS A 145 -72.46 -82.32 -77.33
C CYS A 145 -71.50 -82.33 -76.12
N ILE A 146 -71.52 -83.45 -75.40
CA ILE A 146 -70.57 -83.78 -74.32
C ILE A 146 -69.20 -84.20 -74.88
N ASP A 147 -68.19 -84.27 -74.03
CA ASP A 147 -66.84 -84.66 -74.43
C ASP A 147 -66.81 -86.07 -75.08
N SER A 148 -65.90 -86.26 -76.03
CA SER A 148 -65.73 -87.45 -76.88
C SER A 148 -66.82 -87.70 -77.95
N LYS A 149 -67.88 -86.88 -78.03
CA LYS A 149 -68.82 -86.84 -79.16
C LYS A 149 -68.22 -86.09 -80.36
N THR A 150 -68.73 -86.34 -81.56
CA THR A 150 -68.27 -85.69 -82.81
C THR A 150 -68.86 -84.28 -83.03
N CYS A 151 -68.10 -83.43 -83.72
CA CYS A 151 -68.41 -82.02 -83.95
C CYS A 151 -67.86 -81.53 -85.28
N ASN A 152 -68.42 -80.44 -85.81
CA ASN A 152 -67.92 -79.70 -86.97
C ASN A 152 -67.40 -78.30 -86.59
N ALA A 153 -67.92 -77.71 -85.51
CA ALA A 153 -67.61 -76.38 -85.03
C ALA A 153 -67.50 -76.32 -83.50
N ALA A 154 -66.81 -75.30 -82.98
CA ALA A 154 -66.71 -75.01 -81.56
C ALA A 154 -68.09 -74.89 -80.86
N SER A 155 -69.08 -74.32 -81.56
CA SER A 155 -70.47 -74.20 -81.09
C SER A 155 -71.13 -75.53 -80.73
N ASP A 156 -70.72 -76.63 -81.36
CA ASP A 156 -71.35 -77.94 -81.16
C ASP A 156 -71.00 -78.55 -79.80
N CYS A 157 -69.92 -78.10 -79.16
CA CYS A 157 -69.37 -78.71 -77.95
C CYS A 157 -69.67 -77.91 -76.69
N ARG A 158 -70.06 -78.59 -75.61
CA ARG A 158 -70.35 -77.94 -74.32
C ARG A 158 -69.12 -77.23 -73.73
N ALA A 159 -67.93 -77.79 -73.96
CA ALA A 159 -66.65 -77.18 -73.60
C ALA A 159 -66.15 -76.11 -74.62
N ARG A 160 -66.90 -75.87 -75.71
CA ARG A 160 -66.52 -75.09 -76.90
C ARG A 160 -65.23 -75.53 -77.65
N ALA A 161 -64.48 -76.49 -77.14
CA ALA A 161 -63.30 -77.07 -77.79
C ALA A 161 -63.66 -78.23 -78.75
N CYS A 162 -63.95 -77.91 -80.03
CA CYS A 162 -64.04 -78.91 -81.11
C CYS A 162 -62.66 -79.09 -81.78
N VAL A 163 -62.00 -80.24 -81.55
CA VAL A 163 -60.64 -80.51 -82.05
C VAL A 163 -60.60 -81.85 -82.77
N SER A 164 -60.09 -81.86 -84.01
CA SER A 164 -60.10 -83.05 -84.88
C SER A 164 -61.49 -83.70 -85.04
N ASN A 165 -62.52 -82.86 -85.12
CA ASN A 165 -63.94 -83.21 -85.21
C ASN A 165 -64.49 -83.99 -83.99
N ILE A 166 -63.86 -83.84 -82.81
CA ILE A 166 -64.31 -84.41 -81.54
C ILE A 166 -64.32 -83.32 -80.46
N CYS A 167 -65.39 -83.27 -79.66
CA CYS A 167 -65.48 -82.42 -78.49
C CYS A 167 -64.49 -82.86 -77.42
N ARG A 168 -63.61 -81.97 -76.97
CA ARG A 168 -62.62 -82.26 -75.93
C ARG A 168 -63.03 -81.64 -74.60
N ALA A 169 -62.74 -82.38 -73.52
CA ALA A 169 -62.73 -81.83 -72.19
C ALA A 169 -61.77 -80.63 -72.12
N PRO A 170 -62.17 -79.54 -71.46
CA PRO A 170 -61.45 -78.27 -71.48
C PRO A 170 -60.15 -78.30 -70.66
N THR A 171 -59.18 -77.48 -71.04
CA THR A 171 -57.88 -77.33 -70.34
C THR A 171 -57.30 -75.93 -70.54
N CYS A 172 -56.62 -75.39 -69.51
CA CYS A 172 -55.93 -74.10 -69.47
C CYS A 172 -54.70 -73.95 -70.41
N SER A 173 -54.78 -74.50 -71.62
CA SER A 173 -53.75 -74.54 -72.68
C SER A 173 -54.35 -75.04 -74.02
N ASP A 174 -55.67 -74.96 -74.23
CA ASP A 174 -56.34 -75.41 -75.45
C ASP A 174 -56.67 -74.29 -76.45
N ASN A 175 -56.37 -73.04 -76.09
CA ASN A 175 -56.53 -71.82 -76.89
C ASN A 175 -58.01 -71.45 -77.16
N VAL A 176 -58.93 -71.88 -76.29
CA VAL A 176 -60.35 -71.51 -76.32
C VAL A 176 -60.77 -71.04 -74.92
N GLN A 177 -61.13 -69.77 -74.75
CA GLN A 177 -61.66 -69.28 -73.47
C GLN A 177 -62.89 -70.10 -73.03
N ASN A 178 -62.72 -70.90 -71.98
CA ASN A 178 -63.70 -71.88 -71.51
C ASN A 178 -63.61 -72.08 -69.98
N GLN A 179 -64.45 -72.97 -69.41
CA GLN A 179 -64.59 -73.14 -67.95
C GLN A 179 -64.85 -71.81 -67.23
N ASP A 180 -63.96 -71.40 -66.31
CA ASP A 180 -63.96 -70.14 -65.57
C ASP A 180 -62.83 -69.18 -66.00
N GLU A 181 -62.20 -69.42 -67.17
CA GLU A 181 -61.17 -68.54 -67.74
C GLU A 181 -61.70 -67.14 -68.08
N THR A 182 -60.93 -66.11 -67.73
CA THR A 182 -61.31 -64.70 -67.95
C THR A 182 -60.69 -64.11 -69.21
N ASP A 183 -59.58 -64.69 -69.70
CA ASP A 183 -59.05 -64.54 -71.05
C ASP A 183 -58.55 -65.91 -71.53
N THR A 184 -58.19 -66.06 -72.80
CA THR A 184 -57.82 -67.37 -73.37
C THR A 184 -56.63 -68.00 -72.64
N ASP A 185 -56.83 -69.22 -72.13
CA ASP A 185 -55.89 -70.05 -71.35
C ASP A 185 -55.49 -69.46 -69.97
N CYS A 186 -56.17 -68.43 -69.43
CA CYS A 186 -55.79 -67.80 -68.16
C CYS A 186 -56.92 -67.18 -67.33
N GLY A 187 -56.64 -66.95 -66.05
CA GLY A 187 -57.58 -66.38 -65.07
C GLY A 187 -58.57 -67.40 -64.50
N GLY A 188 -59.48 -66.96 -63.64
CA GLY A 188 -60.37 -67.86 -62.91
C GLY A 188 -59.68 -68.56 -61.73
N SER A 189 -60.32 -69.61 -61.22
CA SER A 189 -59.89 -70.33 -60.02
C SER A 189 -58.98 -71.54 -60.29
N ILE A 190 -58.96 -72.04 -61.52
CA ILE A 190 -58.26 -73.28 -61.93
C ILE A 190 -57.01 -72.98 -62.77
N CYS A 191 -57.07 -71.98 -63.64
CA CYS A 191 -56.05 -71.69 -64.65
C CYS A 191 -54.99 -70.70 -64.14
N PRO A 192 -53.79 -70.62 -64.78
CA PRO A 192 -52.75 -69.71 -64.35
C PRO A 192 -53.20 -68.24 -64.50
N LYS A 193 -52.70 -67.38 -63.61
CA LYS A 193 -52.96 -65.94 -63.65
C LYS A 193 -52.56 -65.33 -64.99
N CYS A 194 -53.44 -64.51 -65.54
CA CYS A 194 -53.21 -63.71 -66.74
C CYS A 194 -52.12 -62.65 -66.53
N ALA A 195 -51.35 -62.37 -67.58
CA ALA A 195 -50.41 -61.26 -67.61
C ALA A 195 -51.11 -59.93 -67.92
N ASP A 196 -50.41 -58.80 -67.72
CA ASP A 196 -50.91 -57.45 -68.02
C ASP A 196 -51.49 -57.34 -69.45
N THR A 197 -52.49 -56.47 -69.63
CA THR A 197 -53.31 -56.27 -70.85
C THR A 197 -54.29 -57.39 -71.23
N LYS A 198 -54.36 -58.48 -70.44
CA LYS A 198 -55.37 -59.55 -70.59
C LYS A 198 -56.66 -59.26 -69.84
N THR A 199 -57.74 -59.94 -70.24
CA THR A 199 -59.08 -59.80 -69.67
C THR A 199 -59.22 -60.50 -68.31
N CYS A 200 -59.93 -59.88 -67.37
CA CYS A 200 -60.14 -60.36 -66.00
C CYS A 200 -61.56 -60.04 -65.50
N ALA A 201 -61.99 -60.75 -64.46
CA ALA A 201 -63.24 -60.49 -63.73
C ALA A 201 -62.99 -60.03 -62.29
N VAL A 202 -61.88 -60.47 -61.68
CA VAL A 202 -61.43 -60.13 -60.32
C VAL A 202 -59.91 -60.00 -60.27
N GLY A 203 -59.38 -59.28 -59.28
CA GLY A 203 -57.92 -59.08 -59.13
C GLY A 203 -57.10 -60.38 -59.10
N SER A 204 -57.63 -61.44 -58.49
CA SER A 204 -56.98 -62.75 -58.42
C SER A 204 -56.68 -63.38 -59.77
N ASP A 205 -57.38 -63.00 -60.85
CA ASP A 205 -57.11 -63.48 -62.21
C ASP A 205 -55.78 -62.96 -62.76
N CYS A 206 -55.28 -61.85 -62.24
CA CYS A 206 -54.13 -61.12 -62.77
C CYS A 206 -52.84 -61.43 -62.00
N LEU A 207 -51.71 -61.48 -62.71
CA LEU A 207 -50.38 -61.68 -62.13
C LEU A 207 -49.95 -60.51 -61.23
N SER A 208 -50.40 -59.29 -61.56
CA SER A 208 -50.27 -58.07 -60.76
C SER A 208 -51.23 -57.97 -59.58
N GLU A 209 -52.23 -58.85 -59.52
CA GLU A 209 -53.42 -58.78 -58.66
C GLU A 209 -54.37 -57.59 -58.96
N VAL A 210 -54.05 -56.75 -59.96
CA VAL A 210 -54.84 -55.56 -60.36
C VAL A 210 -55.73 -55.88 -61.56
N CYS A 211 -57.03 -56.06 -61.32
CA CYS A 211 -58.05 -56.11 -62.39
C CYS A 211 -58.82 -54.79 -62.43
N LEU A 212 -58.62 -53.98 -63.47
CA LEU A 212 -59.19 -52.63 -63.56
C LEU A 212 -59.79 -52.40 -64.95
N SER A 213 -61.06 -52.04 -65.01
CA SER A 213 -61.87 -52.00 -66.24
C SER A 213 -61.90 -53.34 -67.02
N GLN A 214 -62.03 -54.46 -66.29
CA GLN A 214 -61.97 -55.84 -66.82
C GLN A 214 -60.64 -56.20 -67.52
N ILE A 215 -59.56 -55.45 -67.29
CA ILE A 215 -58.23 -55.71 -67.87
C ILE A 215 -57.17 -55.71 -66.76
N CYS A 216 -56.28 -56.69 -66.79
CA CYS A 216 -55.11 -56.78 -65.91
C CYS A 216 -54.17 -55.59 -66.17
N GLN A 217 -53.97 -54.74 -65.18
CA GLN A 217 -53.05 -53.60 -65.28
C GLN A 217 -51.67 -53.97 -64.74
N ALA A 218 -50.65 -53.26 -65.23
CA ALA A 218 -49.32 -53.29 -64.62
C ALA A 218 -49.39 -52.65 -63.22
N PRO A 219 -48.67 -53.18 -62.22
CA PRO A 219 -48.75 -52.71 -60.84
C PRO A 219 -48.13 -51.31 -60.63
N THR A 220 -48.75 -50.51 -59.77
CA THR A 220 -48.36 -49.12 -59.43
C THR A 220 -48.72 -48.77 -57.98
N CYS A 221 -47.96 -47.86 -57.37
CA CYS A 221 -48.17 -47.32 -56.01
C CYS A 221 -49.43 -46.45 -55.81
N THR A 222 -50.51 -46.75 -56.52
CA THR A 222 -51.82 -46.07 -56.54
C THR A 222 -52.92 -46.98 -57.14
N ASP A 223 -52.74 -48.31 -57.14
CA ASP A 223 -53.68 -49.27 -57.75
C ASP A 223 -54.63 -49.94 -56.74
N GLY A 224 -54.40 -49.76 -55.45
CA GLY A 224 -55.27 -50.22 -54.37
C GLY A 224 -55.05 -51.67 -53.93
N VAL A 225 -54.02 -52.38 -54.44
CA VAL A 225 -53.66 -53.72 -53.94
C VAL A 225 -52.18 -53.80 -53.57
N LYS A 226 -51.88 -54.20 -52.34
CA LYS A 226 -50.51 -54.31 -51.82
C LYS A 226 -49.63 -55.25 -52.66
N ASN A 227 -48.73 -54.70 -53.47
CA ASN A 227 -47.97 -55.46 -54.46
C ASN A 227 -46.48 -55.04 -54.57
N GLN A 228 -45.76 -55.55 -55.56
CA GLN A 228 -44.31 -55.32 -55.78
C GLN A 228 -43.43 -55.42 -54.51
N ASP A 229 -42.90 -54.30 -54.03
CA ASP A 229 -42.08 -54.17 -52.82
C ASP A 229 -42.73 -53.30 -51.72
N GLU A 230 -44.03 -53.03 -51.85
CA GLU A 230 -44.84 -52.26 -50.91
C GLU A 230 -44.94 -52.91 -49.53
N THR A 231 -45.04 -52.07 -48.50
CA THR A 231 -45.16 -52.54 -47.10
C THR A 231 -46.55 -52.37 -46.53
N ASP A 232 -47.39 -51.48 -47.07
CA ASP A 232 -48.85 -51.56 -47.02
C ASP A 232 -49.44 -51.16 -48.39
N ILE A 233 -50.76 -51.22 -48.55
CA ILE A 233 -51.44 -50.86 -49.82
C ILE A 233 -50.96 -49.50 -50.34
N ASP A 234 -50.46 -49.45 -51.57
CA ASP A 234 -49.96 -48.27 -52.29
C ASP A 234 -48.74 -47.55 -51.65
N CYS A 235 -48.10 -48.11 -50.60
CA CYS A 235 -47.07 -47.38 -49.84
C CYS A 235 -45.88 -48.22 -49.33
N GLY A 236 -44.78 -47.53 -49.08
CA GLY A 236 -43.53 -48.07 -48.52
C GLY A 236 -42.64 -48.78 -49.55
N GLY A 237 -41.58 -49.43 -49.07
CA GLY A 237 -40.58 -50.05 -49.93
C GLY A 237 -39.66 -49.03 -50.60
N SER A 238 -39.09 -49.39 -51.76
CA SER A 238 -38.02 -48.62 -52.41
C SER A 238 -38.49 -47.65 -53.50
N ARG A 239 -39.81 -47.61 -53.79
CA ARG A 239 -40.38 -46.94 -54.97
C ARG A 239 -41.64 -46.13 -54.70
N CYS A 240 -42.44 -46.53 -53.73
CA CYS A 240 -43.73 -45.91 -53.44
C CYS A 240 -43.59 -44.78 -52.40
N PRO A 241 -44.60 -43.91 -52.25
CA PRO A 241 -44.63 -42.92 -51.18
C PRO A 241 -44.51 -43.61 -49.81
N GLN A 242 -43.97 -42.91 -48.82
CA GLN A 242 -43.89 -43.43 -47.45
C GLN A 242 -45.31 -43.57 -46.86
N CYS A 243 -45.54 -44.67 -46.16
CA CYS A 243 -46.77 -44.95 -45.44
C CYS A 243 -46.97 -43.95 -44.28
N ALA A 244 -48.23 -43.61 -44.04
CA ALA A 244 -48.69 -42.84 -42.90
C ALA A 244 -48.73 -43.70 -41.61
N ASP A 245 -49.01 -43.07 -40.48
CA ASP A 245 -49.08 -43.75 -39.19
C ASP A 245 -50.17 -44.82 -39.16
N THR A 246 -49.95 -45.87 -38.35
CA THR A 246 -50.75 -47.10 -38.26
C THR A 246 -50.73 -48.04 -39.47
N GLN A 247 -50.18 -47.62 -40.61
CA GLN A 247 -49.97 -48.50 -41.77
C GLN A 247 -48.74 -49.42 -41.58
N SER A 248 -48.67 -50.48 -42.38
CA SER A 248 -47.68 -51.55 -42.29
C SER A 248 -46.33 -51.18 -42.91
N CYS A 249 -45.23 -51.56 -42.25
CA CYS A 249 -43.85 -51.21 -42.63
C CYS A 249 -42.87 -52.38 -42.44
N ARG A 250 -41.66 -52.25 -42.98
CA ARG A 250 -40.56 -53.21 -42.82
C ARG A 250 -39.27 -52.57 -42.32
N ALA A 251 -39.06 -51.29 -42.61
CA ALA A 251 -37.96 -50.46 -42.18
C ALA A 251 -38.46 -49.02 -41.98
N GLY A 252 -37.70 -48.20 -41.23
CA GLY A 252 -38.06 -46.80 -40.98
C GLY A 252 -38.21 -45.95 -42.24
N SER A 253 -37.51 -46.31 -43.33
CA SER A 253 -37.65 -45.70 -44.66
C SER A 253 -39.06 -45.77 -45.22
N ASP A 254 -39.85 -46.76 -44.80
CA ASP A 254 -41.19 -46.98 -45.33
C ASP A 254 -42.23 -46.03 -44.70
N CYS A 255 -41.89 -45.28 -43.65
CA CYS A 255 -42.81 -44.48 -42.84
C CYS A 255 -42.49 -42.99 -42.91
N VAL A 256 -43.51 -42.13 -43.02
CA VAL A 256 -43.34 -40.66 -43.07
C VAL A 256 -42.56 -40.13 -41.86
N ASN A 257 -42.86 -40.63 -40.66
CA ASN A 257 -42.18 -40.25 -39.41
C ASN A 257 -40.81 -40.95 -39.19
N GLY A 258 -40.38 -41.82 -40.10
CA GLY A 258 -39.12 -42.57 -39.99
C GLY A 258 -39.17 -43.77 -39.02
N VAL A 259 -40.25 -43.94 -38.24
CA VAL A 259 -40.36 -44.97 -37.19
C VAL A 259 -41.17 -46.18 -37.67
N CYS A 260 -40.51 -47.31 -37.83
CA CYS A 260 -41.15 -48.60 -38.06
C CYS A 260 -40.97 -49.52 -36.85
N LEU A 261 -42.03 -49.69 -36.04
CA LEU A 261 -42.00 -50.51 -34.82
C LEU A 261 -43.06 -51.62 -34.92
N SER A 262 -42.69 -52.86 -34.59
CA SER A 262 -43.59 -54.03 -34.68
C SER A 262 -44.20 -54.27 -36.08
N ASN A 263 -43.53 -53.79 -37.14
CA ASN A 263 -44.01 -53.74 -38.54
C ASN A 263 -45.17 -52.75 -38.79
N ILE A 264 -45.33 -51.73 -37.94
CA ILE A 264 -46.33 -50.66 -38.08
C ILE A 264 -45.63 -49.29 -37.99
N CYS A 265 -45.96 -48.37 -38.88
CA CYS A 265 -45.52 -46.98 -38.81
C CYS A 265 -46.09 -46.30 -37.56
N GLN A 266 -45.20 -45.77 -36.71
CA GLN A 266 -45.62 -45.07 -35.51
C GLN A 266 -45.71 -43.56 -35.77
N ALA A 267 -46.71 -42.93 -35.14
CA ALA A 267 -46.69 -41.50 -34.93
C ALA A 267 -45.40 -41.09 -34.22
N SER A 268 -44.86 -39.95 -34.64
CA SER A 268 -43.60 -39.40 -34.17
C SER A 268 -43.63 -39.03 -32.67
N SER A 269 -42.49 -39.18 -32.00
CA SER A 269 -42.39 -38.99 -30.55
C SER A 269 -40.96 -38.66 -30.13
N CYS A 270 -40.81 -37.76 -29.14
CA CYS A 270 -39.53 -37.32 -28.56
C CYS A 270 -38.74 -38.42 -27.77
N THR A 271 -38.93 -39.70 -28.12
CA THR A 271 -38.28 -40.89 -27.55
C THR A 271 -38.15 -42.04 -28.57
N ASP A 272 -38.42 -41.81 -29.86
CA ASP A 272 -38.48 -42.85 -30.90
C ASP A 272 -37.13 -43.16 -31.58
N ASN A 273 -36.07 -42.42 -31.23
CA ASN A 273 -34.68 -42.57 -31.66
C ASN A 273 -34.42 -42.23 -33.15
N VAL A 274 -35.29 -41.47 -33.83
CA VAL A 274 -34.95 -40.79 -35.10
C VAL A 274 -34.85 -39.26 -34.92
N ILE A 275 -34.94 -38.48 -36.00
CA ILE A 275 -35.15 -37.03 -35.93
C ILE A 275 -36.41 -36.73 -36.75
N ASN A 276 -37.47 -36.27 -36.11
CA ASN A 276 -38.75 -35.94 -36.75
C ASN A 276 -39.44 -34.73 -36.09
N GLN A 277 -40.69 -34.42 -36.50
CA GLN A 277 -41.44 -33.24 -36.04
C GLN A 277 -40.62 -31.93 -36.12
N ASP A 278 -40.42 -31.25 -34.99
CA ASP A 278 -39.62 -30.04 -34.82
C ASP A 278 -38.32 -30.28 -34.04
N GLU A 279 -37.90 -31.53 -33.87
CA GLU A 279 -36.64 -31.91 -33.21
C GLU A 279 -35.41 -31.36 -33.95
N THR A 280 -34.36 -31.02 -33.19
CA THR A 280 -33.10 -30.52 -33.74
C THR A 280 -31.95 -31.51 -33.65
N ASP A 281 -32.06 -32.51 -32.79
CA ASP A 281 -31.24 -33.71 -32.73
C ASP A 281 -32.13 -34.88 -32.24
N VAL A 282 -31.64 -36.11 -32.27
CA VAL A 282 -32.39 -37.31 -31.91
C VAL A 282 -32.99 -37.19 -30.50
N ASP A 283 -34.31 -37.37 -30.40
CA ASP A 283 -35.13 -37.31 -29.19
C ASP A 283 -35.15 -35.94 -28.47
N CYS A 284 -34.74 -34.82 -29.10
CA CYS A 284 -34.67 -33.52 -28.41
C CYS A 284 -34.71 -32.24 -29.29
N GLY A 285 -35.03 -31.13 -28.62
CA GLY A 285 -35.03 -29.78 -29.19
C GLY A 285 -36.37 -29.33 -29.76
N GLY A 286 -36.39 -28.16 -30.39
CA GLY A 286 -37.62 -27.54 -30.88
C GLY A 286 -38.50 -26.99 -29.77
N SER A 287 -39.81 -26.96 -30.04
CA SER A 287 -40.87 -26.46 -29.15
C SER A 287 -41.68 -27.56 -28.48
N THR A 288 -41.77 -28.75 -29.10
CA THR A 288 -42.57 -29.88 -28.59
C THR A 288 -41.77 -30.78 -27.64
N CYS A 289 -40.49 -30.98 -27.90
CA CYS A 289 -39.67 -32.00 -27.25
C CYS A 289 -38.77 -31.45 -26.11
N PRO A 290 -38.24 -32.32 -25.22
CA PRO A 290 -37.32 -31.91 -24.18
C PRO A 290 -36.06 -31.24 -24.76
N GLN A 291 -35.51 -30.27 -24.03
CA GLN A 291 -34.28 -29.59 -24.44
C GLN A 291 -33.10 -30.57 -24.55
N CYS A 292 -32.31 -30.42 -25.60
CA CYS A 292 -31.09 -31.15 -25.85
C CYS A 292 -29.99 -30.85 -24.81
N ILE A 293 -29.23 -31.88 -24.46
CA ILE A 293 -28.01 -31.79 -23.65
C ILE A 293 -26.84 -31.21 -24.47
N ASP A 294 -25.77 -30.81 -23.79
CA ASP A 294 -24.52 -30.35 -24.43
C ASP A 294 -24.04 -31.31 -25.55
N THR A 295 -23.41 -30.74 -26.58
CA THR A 295 -22.88 -31.41 -27.80
C THR A 295 -23.90 -31.94 -28.81
N LYS A 296 -25.20 -31.91 -28.50
CA LYS A 296 -26.30 -32.15 -29.45
C LYS A 296 -26.53 -30.97 -30.40
N LEU A 297 -27.20 -31.22 -31.53
CA LEU A 297 -27.58 -30.21 -32.53
C LEU A 297 -28.77 -29.34 -32.07
N CYS A 298 -28.77 -28.08 -32.50
CA CYS A 298 -29.79 -27.07 -32.19
C CYS A 298 -29.99 -26.06 -33.33
N SER A 299 -31.16 -25.41 -33.36
CA SER A 299 -31.48 -24.30 -34.26
C SER A 299 -31.65 -22.97 -33.50
N ALA A 300 -32.02 -23.01 -32.23
CA ALA A 300 -32.27 -21.88 -31.35
C ALA A 300 -31.77 -22.14 -29.92
N ALA A 301 -31.59 -21.07 -29.14
CA ALA A 301 -31.18 -21.11 -27.74
C ALA A 301 -32.16 -21.91 -26.85
N SER A 302 -33.45 -21.90 -27.20
CA SER A 302 -34.53 -22.68 -26.58
C SER A 302 -34.28 -24.17 -26.58
N ASP A 303 -33.55 -24.68 -27.57
CA ASP A 303 -33.44 -26.12 -27.82
C ASP A 303 -32.44 -26.78 -26.86
N CYS A 304 -31.68 -26.00 -26.08
CA CYS A 304 -30.56 -26.47 -25.27
C CYS A 304 -30.83 -26.28 -23.77
N VAL A 305 -30.51 -27.28 -22.94
CA VAL A 305 -30.61 -27.21 -21.47
C VAL A 305 -29.74 -26.08 -20.89
N SER A 306 -28.63 -25.75 -21.56
CA SER A 306 -27.75 -24.62 -21.20
C SER A 306 -28.30 -23.23 -21.58
N GLY A 307 -29.31 -23.17 -22.45
CA GLY A 307 -29.74 -21.95 -23.14
C GLY A 307 -28.78 -21.49 -24.24
N VAL A 308 -27.72 -22.23 -24.56
CA VAL A 308 -26.64 -21.80 -25.47
C VAL A 308 -26.59 -22.66 -26.73
N CYS A 309 -27.26 -22.22 -27.79
CA CYS A 309 -27.05 -22.76 -29.13
C CYS A 309 -25.99 -21.92 -29.87
N SER A 310 -24.85 -22.54 -30.22
CA SER A 310 -23.78 -21.87 -30.98
C SER A 310 -23.18 -22.80 -32.02
N SER A 311 -22.98 -22.29 -33.23
CA SER A 311 -22.58 -23.11 -34.40
C SER A 311 -23.51 -24.32 -34.64
N ASN A 312 -24.80 -24.15 -34.37
CA ASN A 312 -25.86 -25.17 -34.41
C ASN A 312 -25.63 -26.36 -33.45
N ILE A 313 -24.84 -26.17 -32.39
CA ILE A 313 -24.57 -27.18 -31.36
C ILE A 313 -24.82 -26.57 -29.97
N CYS A 314 -25.52 -27.30 -29.10
CA CYS A 314 -25.69 -26.95 -27.70
C CYS A 314 -24.33 -26.93 -26.99
N GLN A 315 -23.92 -25.76 -26.52
CA GLN A 315 -22.66 -25.62 -25.78
C GLN A 315 -22.90 -25.90 -24.30
N ALA A 316 -21.88 -26.44 -23.63
CA ALA A 316 -21.84 -26.45 -22.18
C ALA A 316 -21.90 -25.00 -21.66
N PRO A 317 -22.67 -24.73 -20.60
CA PRO A 317 -22.88 -23.38 -20.09
C PRO A 317 -21.59 -22.81 -19.49
N THR A 318 -21.34 -21.51 -19.68
CA THR A 318 -20.15 -20.81 -19.18
C THR A 318 -20.48 -19.38 -18.78
N CYS A 319 -19.78 -18.84 -17.80
CA CYS A 319 -19.99 -17.47 -17.26
C CYS A 319 -19.57 -16.31 -18.19
N ARG A 320 -19.70 -16.50 -19.52
CA ARG A 320 -19.41 -15.59 -20.64
C ARG A 320 -20.19 -15.95 -21.91
N ASP A 321 -21.26 -16.75 -21.81
CA ASP A 321 -22.05 -17.19 -22.96
C ASP A 321 -23.22 -16.24 -23.30
N GLY A 322 -23.52 -15.28 -22.42
CA GLY A 322 -24.53 -14.24 -22.64
C GLY A 322 -25.95 -14.63 -22.24
N VAL A 323 -26.17 -15.78 -21.59
CA VAL A 323 -27.48 -16.15 -21.00
C VAL A 323 -27.34 -16.49 -19.52
N LYS A 324 -28.32 -16.07 -18.71
CA LYS A 324 -28.32 -16.39 -17.27
C LYS A 324 -28.63 -17.88 -17.07
N ASN A 325 -27.61 -18.67 -16.75
CA ASN A 325 -27.73 -20.12 -16.54
C ASN A 325 -27.01 -20.58 -15.25
N GLN A 326 -26.90 -21.90 -15.03
CA GLN A 326 -26.22 -22.51 -13.87
C GLN A 326 -26.69 -21.92 -12.51
N ASP A 327 -25.77 -21.42 -11.69
CA ASP A 327 -26.02 -20.77 -10.40
C ASP A 327 -25.85 -19.23 -10.45
N GLU A 328 -25.84 -18.63 -11.64
CA GLU A 328 -25.71 -17.18 -11.84
C GLU A 328 -26.87 -16.38 -11.24
N THR A 329 -26.58 -15.18 -10.75
CA THR A 329 -27.61 -14.25 -10.24
C THR A 329 -28.01 -13.17 -11.23
N ASP A 330 -27.14 -12.85 -12.18
CA ASP A 330 -27.42 -12.04 -13.37
C ASP A 330 -26.59 -12.62 -14.54
N ILE A 331 -26.87 -12.22 -15.78
CA ILE A 331 -26.20 -12.76 -16.98
C ILE A 331 -24.68 -12.64 -16.85
N ASP A 332 -23.98 -13.77 -17.04
CA ASP A 332 -22.53 -13.96 -16.98
C ASP A 332 -21.90 -13.77 -15.58
N CYS A 333 -22.67 -13.68 -14.49
CA CYS A 333 -22.11 -13.38 -13.16
C CYS A 333 -22.92 -13.82 -11.91
N GLY A 334 -22.19 -13.85 -10.78
CA GLY A 334 -22.72 -14.16 -9.46
C GLY A 334 -22.73 -15.67 -9.13
N GLY A 335 -23.31 -16.03 -7.98
CA GLY A 335 -23.32 -17.41 -7.51
C GLY A 335 -21.98 -17.87 -6.94
N SER A 336 -21.74 -19.18 -7.01
CA SER A 336 -20.54 -19.85 -6.49
C SER A 336 -19.55 -20.29 -7.58
N THR A 337 -20.03 -20.54 -8.81
CA THR A 337 -19.20 -20.98 -9.94
C THR A 337 -18.61 -19.79 -10.71
N CYS A 338 -19.35 -18.70 -10.85
CA CYS A 338 -19.07 -17.63 -11.80
C CYS A 338 -18.41 -16.38 -11.17
N PRO A 339 -17.81 -15.49 -11.99
CA PRO A 339 -17.21 -14.25 -11.51
C PRO A 339 -18.24 -13.36 -10.82
N GLN A 340 -17.81 -12.61 -9.80
CA GLN A 340 -18.69 -11.68 -9.10
C GLN A 340 -19.22 -10.58 -10.04
N CYS A 341 -20.49 -10.24 -9.89
CA CYS A 341 -21.18 -9.20 -10.64
C CYS A 341 -20.66 -7.79 -10.32
N PRO A 342 -20.55 -6.91 -11.35
CA PRO A 342 -20.45 -5.46 -11.18
C PRO A 342 -21.66 -4.85 -10.44
N ASN A 343 -21.60 -3.54 -10.20
CA ASN A 343 -22.73 -2.79 -9.63
C ASN A 343 -23.97 -2.82 -10.56
N ASP A 344 -25.14 -2.54 -10.00
CA ASP A 344 -26.47 -2.49 -10.64
C ASP A 344 -26.98 -3.83 -11.23
N LYS A 345 -26.19 -4.90 -11.10
CA LYS A 345 -26.53 -6.28 -11.46
C LYS A 345 -27.28 -7.01 -10.33
N ILE A 346 -28.09 -8.01 -10.69
CA ILE A 346 -28.91 -8.79 -9.76
C ILE A 346 -28.06 -9.74 -8.90
N CYS A 347 -28.38 -9.81 -7.61
CA CYS A 347 -27.72 -10.66 -6.61
C CYS A 347 -28.73 -11.30 -5.64
N SER A 348 -28.32 -12.40 -5.01
CA SER A 348 -29.05 -13.08 -3.93
C SER A 348 -28.34 -12.94 -2.58
N VAL A 349 -27.01 -12.84 -2.59
CA VAL A 349 -26.13 -12.74 -1.42
C VAL A 349 -24.95 -11.81 -1.71
N GLY A 350 -24.32 -11.28 -0.66
CA GLY A 350 -23.17 -10.36 -0.83
C GLY A 350 -22.02 -10.96 -1.65
N SER A 351 -21.76 -12.27 -1.56
CA SER A 351 -20.71 -12.92 -2.34
C SER A 351 -20.90 -12.86 -3.85
N ASP A 352 -22.12 -12.59 -4.34
CA ASP A 352 -22.37 -12.44 -5.78
C ASP A 352 -21.76 -11.15 -6.34
N CYS A 353 -21.47 -10.15 -5.51
CA CYS A 353 -21.09 -8.80 -5.93
C CYS A 353 -19.60 -8.48 -5.72
N ILE A 354 -18.98 -7.78 -6.66
CA ILE A 354 -17.58 -7.29 -6.53
C ILE A 354 -17.43 -6.38 -5.29
N SER A 355 -18.45 -5.55 -5.01
CA SER A 355 -18.53 -4.71 -3.79
C SER A 355 -18.72 -5.52 -2.51
N ARG A 356 -19.13 -6.79 -2.60
CA ARG A 356 -19.72 -7.62 -1.54
C ARG A 356 -21.05 -7.12 -0.96
N THR A 357 -21.61 -6.05 -1.53
CA THR A 357 -22.76 -5.32 -0.99
C THR A 357 -24.00 -5.60 -1.83
N CYS A 358 -24.71 -6.70 -1.53
CA CYS A 358 -26.00 -7.01 -2.13
C CYS A 358 -27.14 -6.37 -1.31
N SER A 359 -27.92 -5.47 -1.90
CA SER A 359 -29.04 -4.80 -1.24
C SER A 359 -30.19 -4.58 -2.22
N SER A 360 -31.43 -4.79 -1.79
CA SER A 360 -32.63 -4.81 -2.66
C SER A 360 -32.49 -5.72 -3.88
N ASN A 361 -31.81 -6.86 -3.72
CA ASN A 361 -31.43 -7.82 -4.77
C ASN A 361 -30.54 -7.25 -5.89
N MET A 362 -29.88 -6.11 -5.66
CA MET A 362 -28.92 -5.49 -6.59
C MET A 362 -27.56 -5.27 -5.93
N CYS A 363 -26.48 -5.51 -6.68
CA CYS A 363 -25.12 -5.17 -6.28
C CYS A 363 -24.97 -3.65 -6.20
N GLN A 364 -24.86 -3.14 -4.99
CA GLN A 364 -24.63 -1.71 -4.76
C GLN A 364 -23.16 -1.38 -5.01
N ALA A 365 -22.90 -0.11 -5.36
CA ALA A 365 -21.55 0.42 -5.27
C ALA A 365 -21.06 0.30 -3.83
N SER A 366 -19.83 -0.20 -3.65
CA SER A 366 -19.19 -0.23 -2.34
C SER A 366 -18.96 1.17 -1.80
N THR A 367 -19.19 1.35 -0.50
CA THR A 367 -18.95 2.62 0.19
C THR A 367 -18.31 2.39 1.54
N CYS A 368 -17.55 3.37 2.02
CA CYS A 368 -16.91 3.42 3.34
C CYS A 368 -17.93 3.63 4.51
N SER A 369 -19.08 2.96 4.42
CA SER A 369 -20.23 3.06 5.33
C SER A 369 -21.30 1.98 5.06
N ASP A 370 -21.00 0.95 4.26
CA ASP A 370 -21.96 -0.10 3.87
C ASP A 370 -21.92 -1.34 4.78
N GLY A 371 -21.00 -1.38 5.73
CA GLY A 371 -20.91 -2.41 6.76
C GLY A 371 -20.21 -3.70 6.30
N VAL A 372 -19.53 -3.72 5.14
CA VAL A 372 -18.74 -4.88 4.70
C VAL A 372 -17.34 -4.49 4.23
N LYS A 373 -16.32 -5.20 4.72
CA LYS A 373 -14.93 -4.92 4.34
C LYS A 373 -14.69 -5.18 2.84
N ASN A 374 -14.61 -4.11 2.06
CA ASN A 374 -14.46 -4.11 0.61
C ASN A 374 -13.41 -3.07 0.13
N GLN A 375 -13.39 -2.73 -1.16
CA GLN A 375 -12.40 -1.84 -1.81
C GLN A 375 -10.95 -2.09 -1.34
N ASP A 376 -10.25 -1.04 -0.86
CA ASP A 376 -8.93 -1.10 -0.25
C ASP A 376 -8.94 -0.93 1.28
N GLU A 377 -10.12 -1.08 1.91
CA GLU A 377 -10.32 -0.96 3.36
C GLU A 377 -9.44 -1.93 4.16
N THR A 378 -9.04 -1.51 5.35
CA THR A 378 -8.22 -2.33 6.26
C THR A 378 -8.99 -2.89 7.43
N ASP A 379 -10.12 -2.29 7.79
CA ASP A 379 -11.20 -2.86 8.59
C ASP A 379 -12.55 -2.40 8.00
N MET A 380 -13.66 -3.00 8.41
CA MET A 380 -15.00 -2.63 8.00
C MET A 380 -15.24 -1.11 8.12
N ASP A 381 -15.59 -0.50 6.98
CA ASP A 381 -15.89 0.92 6.77
C ASP A 381 -14.68 1.89 6.92
N CYS A 382 -13.43 1.40 6.99
CA CYS A 382 -12.27 2.28 7.24
C CYS A 382 -10.89 1.80 6.75
N GLY A 383 -9.97 2.77 6.63
CA GLY A 383 -8.58 2.58 6.21
C GLY A 383 -8.41 2.49 4.69
N GLY A 384 -7.18 2.25 4.24
CA GLY A 384 -6.84 2.31 2.83
C GLY A 384 -6.59 3.75 2.35
N SER A 385 -6.70 3.96 1.04
CA SER A 385 -6.44 5.25 0.37
C SER A 385 -7.71 6.01 -0.01
N ILE A 386 -8.86 5.34 -0.06
CA ILE A 386 -10.15 5.93 -0.46
C ILE A 386 -11.00 6.29 0.77
N CYS A 387 -11.00 5.43 1.80
CA CYS A 387 -11.93 5.53 2.93
C CYS A 387 -11.40 6.34 4.13
N PRO A 388 -12.29 6.79 5.05
CA PRO A 388 -11.88 7.46 6.27
C PRO A 388 -10.96 6.58 7.12
N GLN A 389 -10.03 7.22 7.84
CA GLN A 389 -9.07 6.49 8.67
C GLN A 389 -9.78 5.75 9.82
N CYS A 390 -9.30 4.55 10.13
CA CYS A 390 -9.74 3.71 11.23
C CYS A 390 -9.39 4.31 12.60
N VAL A 391 -10.33 4.20 13.53
CA VAL A 391 -10.11 4.49 14.96
C VAL A 391 -9.29 3.40 15.65
N ASP A 392 -8.80 3.66 16.86
CA ASP A 392 -8.07 2.67 17.66
C ASP A 392 -8.81 1.33 17.80
N THR A 393 -8.05 0.24 17.93
CA THR A 393 -8.48 -1.17 17.99
C THR A 393 -8.99 -1.80 16.68
N LYS A 394 -9.24 -1.01 15.63
CA LYS A 394 -9.52 -1.49 14.26
C LYS A 394 -8.26 -2.02 13.56
N LEU A 395 -8.43 -2.82 12.52
CA LEU A 395 -7.37 -3.40 11.69
C LEU A 395 -6.75 -2.39 10.69
N CYS A 396 -5.46 -2.56 10.42
CA CYS A 396 -4.66 -1.73 9.50
C CYS A 396 -3.57 -2.54 8.77
N ASN A 397 -3.08 -2.00 7.67
CA ASN A 397 -1.90 -2.49 6.95
C ASN A 397 -0.71 -1.52 7.06
N VAL A 398 -0.97 -0.21 7.10
CA VAL A 398 0.01 0.88 7.09
C VAL A 398 -0.41 2.03 8.02
N ALA A 399 0.56 2.83 8.45
CA ALA A 399 0.34 3.99 9.34
C ALA A 399 -0.79 4.95 8.90
N PRO A 400 -0.92 5.34 7.61
CA PRO A 400 -2.00 6.21 7.14
C PRO A 400 -3.42 5.63 7.27
N ASP A 401 -3.60 4.33 7.48
CA ASP A 401 -4.94 3.74 7.68
C ASP A 401 -5.58 4.21 8.99
N CYS A 402 -4.79 4.67 9.95
CA CYS A 402 -5.23 4.96 11.32
C CYS A 402 -5.34 6.46 11.61
N VAL A 403 -6.38 6.88 12.34
CA VAL A 403 -6.56 8.28 12.80
C VAL A 403 -5.37 8.74 13.66
N SER A 404 -4.74 7.82 14.38
CA SER A 404 -3.52 8.07 15.15
C SER A 404 -2.24 8.16 14.32
N GLY A 405 -2.25 7.70 13.07
CA GLY A 405 -1.04 7.44 12.28
C GLY A 405 -0.27 6.18 12.69
N VAL A 406 -0.78 5.37 13.63
CA VAL A 406 -0.03 4.28 14.28
C VAL A 406 -0.66 2.91 13.99
N CYS A 407 -0.04 2.16 13.08
CA CYS A 407 -0.42 0.79 12.76
C CYS A 407 0.58 -0.22 13.34
N LEU A 408 0.20 -0.94 14.40
CA LEU A 408 1.10 -1.82 15.16
C LEU A 408 0.54 -3.23 15.35
N SER A 409 1.22 -4.19 14.71
CA SER A 409 0.76 -5.58 14.57
C SER A 409 -0.61 -5.66 13.88
N ASN A 410 -0.76 -4.91 12.78
CA ASN A 410 -1.96 -4.79 11.95
C ASN A 410 -3.20 -4.27 12.71
N ILE A 411 -3.00 -3.52 13.80
CA ILE A 411 -4.06 -2.90 14.60
C ILE A 411 -3.72 -1.42 14.83
N CYS A 412 -4.69 -0.53 14.63
CA CYS A 412 -4.60 0.89 14.97
C CYS A 412 -4.51 1.07 16.48
N ARG A 413 -3.57 1.88 16.95
CA ARG A 413 -3.36 2.15 18.38
C ARG A 413 -3.29 3.65 18.64
N ALA A 414 -3.64 4.03 19.87
CA ALA A 414 -3.36 5.37 20.37
C ALA A 414 -1.84 5.65 20.27
N PRO A 415 -1.43 6.87 19.91
CA PRO A 415 -0.02 7.22 19.80
C PRO A 415 0.68 7.25 21.16
N THR A 416 1.92 6.75 21.19
CA THR A 416 2.77 6.63 22.40
C THR A 416 4.24 6.84 22.04
N CYS A 417 5.02 7.30 23.02
CA CYS A 417 6.48 7.47 22.94
C CYS A 417 7.28 6.14 22.88
N SER A 418 6.80 5.18 22.09
CA SER A 418 7.28 3.79 21.97
C SER A 418 6.57 3.01 20.84
N ASP A 419 5.96 3.70 19.87
CA ASP A 419 5.16 3.09 18.80
C ASP A 419 5.87 2.99 17.43
N GLY A 420 7.06 3.57 17.30
CA GLY A 420 7.91 3.45 16.12
C GLY A 420 7.61 4.41 14.97
N VAL A 421 6.77 5.44 15.16
CA VAL A 421 6.60 6.53 14.18
C VAL A 421 6.68 7.90 14.84
N ILE A 422 7.33 8.87 14.16
CA ILE A 422 7.44 10.25 14.67
C ILE A 422 6.04 10.88 14.67
N ASN A 423 5.45 11.05 15.85
CA ASN A 423 4.10 11.59 16.04
C ASN A 423 4.03 12.58 17.23
N GLN A 424 2.83 13.10 17.50
CA GLN A 424 2.57 14.08 18.58
C GLN A 424 3.53 15.29 18.53
N ASP A 425 4.35 15.49 19.57
CA ASP A 425 5.40 16.53 19.65
C ASP A 425 6.83 15.96 19.65
N GLU A 426 7.02 14.70 19.25
CA GLU A 426 8.33 14.06 19.10
C GLU A 426 9.24 14.79 18.10
N THR A 427 10.55 14.68 18.32
CA THR A 427 11.57 15.29 17.44
C THR A 427 12.41 14.27 16.69
N ASP A 428 12.45 13.03 17.17
CA ASP A 428 12.92 11.84 16.45
C ASP A 428 12.08 10.65 16.94
N MET A 429 12.17 9.51 16.26
CA MET A 429 11.31 8.34 16.51
C MET A 429 11.38 7.90 17.98
N ASP A 430 10.21 7.86 18.63
CA ASP A 430 9.95 7.48 20.03
C ASP A 430 10.51 8.45 21.09
N CYS A 431 10.90 9.69 20.73
CA CYS A 431 11.55 10.60 21.68
C CYS A 431 11.50 12.11 21.36
N GLY A 432 11.78 12.91 22.40
CA GLY A 432 11.86 14.37 22.35
C GLY A 432 10.54 15.08 22.57
N GLY A 433 10.53 16.41 22.48
CA GLY A 433 9.36 17.23 22.78
C GLY A 433 9.10 17.39 24.27
N SER A 434 7.84 17.68 24.60
CA SER A 434 7.35 17.91 25.97
C SER A 434 6.57 16.74 26.56
N THR A 435 6.00 15.87 25.72
CA THR A 435 5.24 14.68 26.16
C THR A 435 6.14 13.46 26.39
N CYS A 436 7.19 13.30 25.57
CA CYS A 436 7.97 12.07 25.50
C CYS A 436 9.35 12.18 26.20
N PRO A 437 10.00 11.04 26.51
CA PRO A 437 11.36 11.05 27.07
C PRO A 437 12.35 11.70 26.08
N GLY A 438 13.33 12.43 26.61
CA GLY A 438 14.39 13.01 25.79
C GLY A 438 15.14 11.94 24.97
N CYS A 439 15.53 12.31 23.76
CA CYS A 439 16.28 11.48 22.83
C CYS A 439 17.74 11.25 23.27
N ALA A 440 18.29 10.10 22.90
CA ALA A 440 19.71 9.78 23.05
C ALA A 440 20.59 10.57 22.06
N ASP A 441 21.91 10.55 22.27
CA ASP A 441 22.88 11.22 21.39
C ASP A 441 22.74 10.80 19.91
N SER A 442 23.04 11.72 18.99
CA SER A 442 22.89 11.58 17.52
C SER A 442 21.46 11.53 16.98
N LYS A 443 20.42 11.61 17.82
CA LYS A 443 19.01 11.76 17.41
C LYS A 443 18.64 13.22 17.09
N THR A 444 17.53 13.41 16.39
CA THR A 444 17.00 14.71 15.96
C THR A 444 16.29 15.48 17.08
N CYS A 445 16.46 16.80 17.14
CA CYS A 445 15.90 17.69 18.18
C CYS A 445 15.58 19.10 17.64
N ASN A 446 14.79 19.86 18.40
CA ASN A 446 14.51 21.28 18.17
C ASN A 446 15.02 22.19 19.30
N VAL A 447 14.98 21.72 20.54
CA VAL A 447 15.39 22.42 21.78
C VAL A 447 16.15 21.47 22.72
N GLY A 448 16.90 22.02 23.67
CA GLY A 448 17.71 21.24 24.62
C GLY A 448 16.94 20.13 25.38
N PRO A 449 15.74 20.41 25.95
CA PRO A 449 14.94 19.39 26.65
C PRO A 449 14.54 18.16 25.82
N ASP A 450 14.59 18.25 24.48
CA ASP A 450 14.32 17.11 23.61
C ASP A 450 15.41 16.01 23.71
N CYS A 451 16.52 16.26 24.41
CA CYS A 451 17.67 15.39 24.53
C CYS A 451 17.94 14.98 25.98
N VAL A 452 18.34 13.73 26.24
CA VAL A 452 18.76 13.26 27.59
C VAL A 452 19.94 14.09 28.13
N SER A 453 20.81 14.59 27.26
CA SER A 453 21.93 15.46 27.60
C SER A 453 21.54 16.91 27.92
N GLY A 454 20.34 17.34 27.52
CA GLY A 454 19.95 18.75 27.47
C GLY A 454 20.54 19.53 26.28
N VAL A 455 21.36 18.90 25.43
CA VAL A 455 22.17 19.59 24.40
C VAL A 455 21.64 19.31 23.00
N CYS A 456 20.85 20.24 22.46
CA CYS A 456 20.45 20.23 21.05
C CYS A 456 21.31 21.20 20.23
N LEU A 457 22.23 20.67 19.41
CA LEU A 457 23.11 21.47 18.54
C LEU A 457 22.87 21.10 17.08
N SER A 458 22.65 22.09 16.20
CA SER A 458 22.40 21.85 14.77
C SER A 458 21.24 20.88 14.48
N LYS A 459 20.21 20.88 15.34
CA LYS A 459 19.08 19.92 15.37
C LYS A 459 19.46 18.46 15.69
N ILE A 460 20.62 18.21 16.29
CA ILE A 460 21.05 16.87 16.71
C ILE A 460 21.45 16.88 18.19
N CYS A 461 20.93 15.93 18.97
CA CYS A 461 21.32 15.70 20.36
C CYS A 461 22.80 15.36 20.46
N GLN A 462 23.57 16.17 21.19
CA GLN A 462 25.00 15.94 21.41
C GLN A 462 25.23 15.23 22.74
N ALA A 463 26.31 14.45 22.79
CA ALA A 463 26.84 13.95 24.04
C ALA A 463 27.21 15.12 24.97
N PRO A 464 26.93 15.04 26.27
CA PRO A 464 27.14 16.14 27.21
C PRO A 464 28.64 16.39 27.50
N THR A 465 29.04 17.66 27.59
CA THR A 465 30.41 18.11 27.79
C THR A 465 30.49 19.31 28.74
N CYS A 466 31.62 19.48 29.44
CA CYS A 466 31.90 20.60 30.34
C CYS A 466 32.17 21.95 29.60
N SER A 467 31.37 22.23 28.57
CA SER A 467 31.52 23.34 27.62
C SER A 467 30.34 23.45 26.64
N ASP A 468 29.21 22.81 26.90
CA ASP A 468 28.03 22.80 26.01
C ASP A 468 26.97 23.86 26.35
N GLY A 469 27.09 24.51 27.51
CA GLY A 469 26.23 25.60 27.94
C GLY A 469 24.95 25.18 28.68
N VAL A 470 24.76 23.89 29.01
CA VAL A 470 23.66 23.45 29.89
C VAL A 470 24.19 22.65 31.09
N LYS A 471 23.59 22.85 32.27
CA LYS A 471 23.97 22.12 33.47
C LYS A 471 23.52 20.67 33.37
N ASN A 472 24.45 19.75 33.09
CA ASN A 472 24.16 18.33 32.90
C ASN A 472 25.13 17.42 33.70
N GLN A 473 25.04 16.09 33.47
CA GLN A 473 25.88 15.08 34.12
C GLN A 473 25.94 15.24 35.67
N ASP A 474 27.13 15.42 36.23
CA ASP A 474 27.40 15.63 37.66
C ASP A 474 27.84 17.08 37.98
N GLU A 475 27.59 18.03 37.07
CA GLU A 475 27.94 19.44 37.23
C GLU A 475 27.21 20.11 38.40
N THR A 476 27.86 21.10 39.02
CA THR A 476 27.28 21.90 40.11
C THR A 476 26.76 23.26 39.65
N ASP A 477 27.23 23.74 38.50
CA ASP A 477 26.69 24.85 37.71
C ASP A 477 27.03 24.60 36.23
N ILE A 478 26.41 25.33 35.31
CA ILE A 478 26.62 25.20 33.87
C ILE A 478 28.13 25.20 33.54
N ASP A 479 28.58 24.14 32.87
CA ASP A 479 29.96 23.87 32.41
C ASP A 479 31.01 23.63 33.53
N CYS A 480 30.62 23.48 34.81
CA CYS A 480 31.60 23.36 35.89
C CYS A 480 31.19 22.54 37.13
N GLY A 481 32.22 22.07 37.86
CA GLY A 481 32.11 21.35 39.12
C GLY A 481 31.99 19.83 38.96
N GLY A 482 31.51 19.17 40.01
CA GLY A 482 31.41 17.71 40.04
C GLY A 482 32.77 17.01 40.04
N SER A 483 32.79 15.78 39.50
CA SER A 483 33.96 14.91 39.41
C SER A 483 34.67 14.95 38.06
N LYS A 484 33.96 15.34 36.98
CA LYS A 484 34.48 15.36 35.60
C LYS A 484 34.96 16.73 35.13
N CYS A 485 34.29 17.81 35.54
CA CYS A 485 34.42 19.11 34.89
C CYS A 485 35.43 20.03 35.60
N GLY A 486 35.72 21.16 34.94
CA GLY A 486 36.61 22.18 35.48
C GLY A 486 36.06 22.81 36.77
N LYS A 487 36.94 23.42 37.57
CA LYS A 487 36.51 24.14 38.77
C LYS A 487 35.60 25.31 38.43
N CYS A 488 34.59 25.54 39.27
CA CYS A 488 33.69 26.67 39.17
C CYS A 488 34.35 27.99 39.64
N GLU A 489 34.02 29.06 38.93
CA GLU A 489 34.42 30.44 39.27
C GLU A 489 33.57 31.05 40.41
N LYS A 490 33.86 32.28 40.82
CA LYS A 490 33.09 32.98 41.87
C LYS A 490 31.62 33.12 41.45
N GLY A 491 30.70 32.78 42.34
CA GLY A 491 29.26 32.99 42.15
C GLY A 491 28.56 31.84 41.43
N LYS A 492 29.32 30.87 40.90
CA LYS A 492 28.81 29.60 40.36
C LYS A 492 28.47 28.62 41.49
N GLY A 493 27.49 27.75 41.24
CA GLY A 493 27.04 26.71 42.16
C GLY A 493 28.09 25.62 42.46
N CYS A 494 28.07 25.11 43.70
CA CYS A 494 28.96 24.06 44.20
C CYS A 494 28.30 23.21 45.29
N ASN A 495 28.79 21.99 45.48
CA ASN A 495 28.46 21.10 46.59
C ASN A 495 29.60 21.02 47.61
N VAL A 496 30.86 21.10 47.16
CA VAL A 496 32.07 20.97 48.01
C VAL A 496 33.16 21.97 47.64
N ALA A 497 33.95 22.36 48.65
CA ALA A 497 35.04 23.33 48.55
C ALA A 497 36.05 23.05 47.43
N SER A 498 36.30 21.78 47.09
CA SER A 498 37.25 21.38 46.04
C SER A 498 36.80 21.77 44.63
N GLU A 499 35.50 21.90 44.38
CA GLU A 499 34.94 22.30 43.09
C GLU A 499 35.18 23.78 42.76
N CYS A 500 35.50 24.61 43.75
CA CYS A 500 35.70 26.05 43.57
C CYS A 500 37.17 26.42 43.29
N PHE A 501 37.40 27.38 42.40
CA PHE A 501 38.73 27.98 42.18
C PHE A 501 39.28 28.67 43.44
N SER A 502 38.40 29.20 44.29
CA SER A 502 38.75 29.81 45.58
C SER A 502 39.04 28.83 46.71
N GLY A 503 38.72 27.53 46.51
CA GLY A 503 38.75 26.53 47.59
C GLY A 503 37.67 26.70 48.65
N GLU A 504 36.67 27.57 48.44
CA GLU A 504 35.63 27.89 49.43
C GLU A 504 34.23 27.79 48.79
N CYS A 505 33.45 26.78 49.21
CA CYS A 505 32.04 26.60 48.83
C CYS A 505 31.16 26.88 50.04
N SER A 506 30.25 27.85 49.93
CA SER A 506 29.34 28.22 51.03
C SER A 506 27.98 28.66 50.49
N SER A 507 26.89 28.28 51.16
CA SER A 507 25.51 28.42 50.65
C SER A 507 25.32 27.84 49.25
N ASN A 508 26.00 26.72 48.97
CA ASN A 508 26.09 26.05 47.66
C ASN A 508 26.61 26.95 46.51
N VAL A 509 27.41 27.98 46.82
CA VAL A 509 28.00 28.91 45.85
C VAL A 509 29.49 29.12 46.14
N CYS A 510 30.31 29.15 45.09
CA CYS A 510 31.74 29.41 45.18
C CYS A 510 32.04 30.86 45.60
N GLN A 511 32.69 31.01 46.75
CA GLN A 511 32.91 32.31 47.38
C GLN A 511 34.23 32.97 46.94
N MET A 512 34.44 34.22 47.34
CA MET A 512 35.77 34.85 47.25
C MET A 512 36.70 34.33 48.35
N CYS A 513 38.01 34.33 48.06
CA CYS A 513 39.05 34.04 49.05
C CYS A 513 38.90 34.93 50.30
N SER A 514 39.00 34.35 51.49
CA SER A 514 38.74 35.07 52.74
C SER A 514 39.76 36.19 53.00
N LEU A 515 39.24 37.39 53.27
CA LEU A 515 40.04 38.54 53.71
C LEU A 515 40.61 38.39 55.14
N SER A 516 40.22 37.35 55.89
CA SER A 516 40.62 37.15 57.29
C SER A 516 42.13 36.95 57.52
N SER A 517 42.90 36.73 56.46
CA SER A 517 44.36 36.61 56.50
C SER A 517 45.10 37.96 56.36
N PHE A 518 44.45 38.99 55.81
CA PHE A 518 44.97 40.36 55.70
C PHE A 518 44.41 41.25 56.81
N VAL A 519 45.12 41.34 57.94
CA VAL A 519 44.73 42.26 59.02
C VAL A 519 45.09 43.69 58.61
N ASN A 520 44.10 44.46 58.12
CA ASN A 520 44.26 45.90 57.87
C ASN A 520 45.40 46.23 56.86
N GLY A 521 45.52 45.45 55.78
CA GLY A 521 46.54 45.64 54.74
C GLY A 521 46.43 46.96 53.93
N GLY A 522 45.29 47.65 54.03
CA GLY A 522 45.05 48.99 53.47
C GLY A 522 44.94 50.11 54.51
N PHE A 523 45.29 49.88 55.78
CA PHE A 523 45.28 50.90 56.86
C PHE A 523 43.91 51.56 57.18
N GLU A 524 42.82 51.04 56.62
CA GLU A 524 41.44 51.57 56.76
C GLU A 524 40.89 51.59 58.20
N SER A 525 41.54 50.90 59.15
CA SER A 525 41.25 51.02 60.59
C SER A 525 41.59 52.40 61.17
N GLY A 526 42.42 53.20 60.48
CA GLY A 526 43.01 54.42 61.03
C GLY A 526 44.30 54.19 61.84
N ASN A 527 44.88 52.99 61.83
CA ASN A 527 46.11 52.64 62.55
C ASN A 527 46.96 51.57 61.79
N SER A 528 48.03 51.10 62.43
CA SER A 528 48.91 50.02 61.93
C SER A 528 48.61 48.64 62.52
N ASP A 529 47.39 48.36 62.97
CA ASP A 529 47.03 47.04 63.50
C ASP A 529 47.30 45.97 62.45
N GLY A 530 47.82 44.81 62.88
CA GLY A 530 48.27 43.74 61.97
C GLY A 530 49.67 43.94 61.38
N TRP A 531 50.32 45.09 61.59
CA TRP A 531 51.68 45.37 61.10
C TRP A 531 52.68 45.55 62.24
N ILE A 532 53.89 45.02 62.04
CA ILE A 532 55.05 45.28 62.90
C ILE A 532 55.71 46.56 62.40
N VAL A 533 55.63 47.64 63.19
CA VAL A 533 56.37 48.89 62.92
C VAL A 533 57.71 48.86 63.65
N GLY A 534 58.77 49.23 62.93
CA GLY A 534 60.14 49.36 63.41
C GLY A 534 60.79 50.64 62.91
N GLY A 535 61.98 50.92 63.42
CA GLY A 535 62.78 52.06 63.03
C GLY A 535 64.05 52.17 63.87
N GLY A 536 64.97 53.01 63.43
CA GLY A 536 66.28 53.15 64.07
C GLY A 536 67.19 54.16 63.36
N LYS A 537 68.45 54.23 63.78
CA LYS A 537 69.39 55.26 63.30
C LYS A 537 70.44 54.63 62.38
N ARG A 538 70.50 55.09 61.13
CA ARG A 538 71.37 54.58 60.04
C ARG A 538 72.86 54.69 60.37
N LYS A 539 73.25 55.66 61.20
CA LYS A 539 74.61 55.89 61.74
C LYS A 539 75.71 55.97 60.67
N SER A 540 76.26 54.83 60.25
CA SER A 540 77.35 54.74 59.27
C SER A 540 77.18 53.65 58.21
N ILE A 541 75.99 53.04 58.12
CA ILE A 541 75.72 51.85 57.32
C ILE A 541 75.45 52.26 55.86
N LEU A 542 76.00 51.49 54.91
CA LEU A 542 75.84 51.74 53.47
C LEU A 542 74.38 51.46 53.00
N SER A 543 73.91 52.12 51.93
CA SER A 543 72.61 51.79 51.30
C SER A 543 72.52 50.33 50.83
N SER A 544 73.66 49.68 50.58
CA SER A 544 73.78 48.25 50.25
C SER A 544 73.80 47.31 51.47
N GLU A 545 74.20 47.81 52.65
CA GLU A 545 74.35 47.01 53.87
C GLU A 545 73.07 46.97 54.72
N ILE A 546 72.23 48.02 54.65
CA ILE A 546 70.95 48.08 55.37
C ILE A 546 70.12 46.81 55.11
N GLN A 547 69.74 46.12 56.19
CA GLN A 547 68.81 44.99 56.19
C GLN A 547 67.57 45.38 57.03
N PRO A 548 66.33 45.15 56.55
CA PRO A 548 65.13 45.52 57.31
C PRO A 548 65.06 44.93 58.72
N LYS A 549 65.51 43.67 58.88
CA LYS A 549 65.54 42.92 60.15
C LYS A 549 66.25 43.65 61.31
N ASP A 550 67.26 44.48 61.02
CA ASP A 550 68.07 45.10 62.06
C ASP A 550 67.37 46.32 62.69
N TYR A 551 66.24 46.75 62.11
CA TYR A 551 65.44 47.91 62.53
C TYR A 551 64.05 47.54 63.08
N PHE A 552 63.68 46.26 63.11
CA PHE A 552 62.50 45.79 63.86
C PHE A 552 62.77 45.72 65.37
N PRO A 553 61.71 45.68 66.22
CA PRO A 553 61.88 45.52 67.67
C PRO A 553 62.80 44.34 68.04
N GLY A 554 63.90 44.64 68.74
CA GLY A 554 64.95 43.67 69.10
C GLY A 554 66.12 43.56 68.11
N GLY A 555 66.06 44.23 66.95
CA GLY A 555 67.15 44.29 65.97
C GLY A 555 68.35 45.15 66.42
N LEU A 556 69.51 44.94 65.80
CA LEU A 556 70.80 45.53 66.17
C LEU A 556 70.83 47.07 66.14
N HIS A 557 69.91 47.71 65.42
CA HIS A 557 69.89 49.15 65.16
C HIS A 557 68.57 49.82 65.54
N TYR A 558 67.64 49.06 66.11
CA TYR A 558 66.32 49.51 66.59
C TYR A 558 66.42 50.69 67.57
N ASP A 559 65.55 51.67 67.39
CA ASP A 559 65.30 52.78 68.30
C ASP A 559 63.79 53.03 68.37
N SER A 560 63.18 52.78 69.53
CA SER A 560 61.74 52.89 69.73
C SER A 560 61.21 54.33 69.61
N SER A 561 62.07 55.35 69.77
CA SER A 561 61.68 56.73 69.48
C SER A 561 61.59 56.97 67.96
N THR A 562 62.53 56.43 67.18
CA THR A 562 62.46 56.53 65.71
C THR A 562 61.25 55.78 65.17
N ALA A 563 61.04 54.54 65.62
CA ALA A 563 59.93 53.67 65.21
C ALA A 563 58.53 54.27 65.45
N THR A 564 58.37 55.19 66.40
CA THR A 564 57.08 55.79 66.79
C THR A 564 56.88 57.23 66.30
N GLN A 565 57.90 57.87 65.73
CA GLN A 565 57.86 59.30 65.37
C GLN A 565 57.99 59.54 63.86
N HIS A 566 58.81 58.74 63.15
CA HIS A 566 59.10 58.98 61.73
C HIS A 566 58.06 58.32 60.79
N SER A 567 57.46 57.20 61.19
CA SER A 567 56.38 56.57 60.42
C SER A 567 54.99 57.04 60.89
N SER A 568 54.06 57.19 59.95
CA SER A 568 52.69 57.67 60.26
C SER A 568 51.66 57.26 59.23
N ILE A 569 50.43 56.99 59.68
CA ILE A 569 49.26 56.93 58.79
C ILE A 569 48.99 58.30 58.15
N VAL A 570 48.56 58.30 56.88
CA VAL A 570 48.16 59.48 56.12
C VAL A 570 46.81 59.27 55.46
N SER A 571 46.02 60.34 55.34
CA SER A 571 44.80 60.35 54.53
C SER A 571 45.05 60.97 53.15
N SER A 572 44.13 60.75 52.20
CA SER A 572 44.26 61.17 50.80
C SER A 572 44.42 62.69 50.62
N LYS A 573 45.66 63.14 50.38
CA LYS A 573 46.06 64.55 50.18
C LYS A 573 47.24 64.64 49.19
N GLU A 574 47.63 65.85 48.79
CA GLU A 574 48.88 66.05 48.04
C GLU A 574 50.12 65.79 48.92
N ASP A 575 51.21 65.31 48.31
CA ASP A 575 52.51 65.25 48.99
C ASP A 575 53.03 66.66 49.33
N THR A 576 53.63 66.81 50.52
CA THR A 576 54.04 68.13 51.04
C THR A 576 55.24 68.74 50.31
N VAL A 577 56.10 67.91 49.69
CA VAL A 577 57.35 68.33 49.04
C VAL A 577 57.17 68.53 47.53
N LEU A 578 56.49 67.58 46.88
CA LEU A 578 56.35 67.46 45.43
C LEU A 578 54.95 67.84 44.92
N LYS A 579 53.94 67.86 45.80
CA LYS A 579 52.57 68.31 45.50
C LYS A 579 51.99 67.58 44.28
N SER A 580 51.36 68.31 43.35
CA SER A 580 50.79 67.82 42.09
C SER A 580 51.78 67.20 41.09
N LEU A 581 53.08 67.08 41.41
CA LEU A 581 53.99 66.20 40.67
C LEU A 581 53.76 64.70 40.98
N MET A 582 53.07 64.39 42.08
CA MET A 582 52.68 63.05 42.50
C MET A 582 51.15 62.91 42.56
N PRO A 583 50.61 61.67 42.47
CA PRO A 583 49.23 61.42 42.86
C PRO A 583 49.04 61.66 44.37
N LYS A 584 47.79 61.60 44.83
CA LYS A 584 47.49 61.72 46.27
C LYS A 584 48.16 60.59 47.06
N THR A 585 48.49 60.87 48.32
CA THR A 585 49.19 59.97 49.26
C THR A 585 48.35 58.79 49.77
N THR A 586 47.28 58.43 49.06
CA THR A 586 46.45 57.24 49.28
C THR A 586 46.06 56.71 47.91
N HIS A 587 46.19 55.40 47.70
CA HIS A 587 45.85 54.67 46.49
C HIS A 587 44.36 54.34 46.45
N SER A 588 43.87 53.65 47.49
CA SER A 588 42.50 53.15 47.61
C SER A 588 41.97 53.42 49.02
N GLY A 589 40.65 53.44 49.21
CA GLY A 589 40.05 53.77 50.52
C GLY A 589 40.31 55.21 51.00
N LYS A 590 40.57 55.38 52.31
CA LYS A 590 40.74 56.65 53.03
C LYS A 590 42.17 56.90 53.46
N TYR A 591 42.92 55.85 53.78
CA TYR A 591 44.22 55.92 54.44
C TYR A 591 45.31 55.10 53.73
N ALA A 592 46.55 55.50 53.95
CA ALA A 592 47.76 54.74 53.59
C ALA A 592 48.81 54.92 54.68
N TRP A 593 49.88 54.12 54.67
CA TRP A 593 50.97 54.25 55.62
C TRP A 593 52.20 54.91 54.98
N ARG A 594 52.78 55.92 55.65
CA ARG A 594 54.05 56.53 55.28
C ARG A 594 55.18 55.99 56.15
N ILE A 595 56.17 55.36 55.52
CA ILE A 595 57.44 54.91 56.10
C ILE A 595 58.46 56.05 55.95
N GLU A 596 59.16 56.40 57.03
CA GLU A 596 59.95 57.63 57.22
C GLU A 596 59.13 58.93 57.06
N ASP A 597 59.72 60.08 57.37
CA ASP A 597 59.04 61.37 57.43
C ASP A 597 59.58 62.43 56.44
N LEU A 598 59.36 63.70 56.79
CA LEU A 598 59.76 64.87 56.02
C LEU A 598 60.91 65.64 56.69
N ASP A 599 61.43 65.16 57.82
CA ASP A 599 62.56 65.74 58.50
C ASP A 599 63.88 65.22 57.87
N LYS A 600 65.00 65.44 58.56
CA LYS A 600 66.36 65.19 58.04
C LYS A 600 67.29 64.83 59.21
N GLY A 601 67.56 63.54 59.41
CA GLY A 601 68.32 63.04 60.56
C GLY A 601 69.14 61.77 60.35
N GLY A 602 69.02 61.06 59.23
CA GLY A 602 69.65 59.74 59.08
C GLY A 602 68.91 58.66 59.86
N ALA A 603 67.59 58.81 59.97
CA ALA A 603 66.67 57.80 60.44
C ALA A 603 66.50 56.66 59.41
N VAL A 604 65.82 55.61 59.85
CA VAL A 604 65.38 54.44 59.11
C VAL A 604 64.05 54.05 59.73
N SER A 605 63.03 53.83 58.92
CA SER A 605 61.77 53.24 59.35
C SER A 605 61.50 51.97 58.56
N VAL A 606 60.84 51.02 59.19
CA VAL A 606 60.45 49.76 58.56
C VAL A 606 59.06 49.35 59.02
N ILE A 607 58.28 48.76 58.13
CA ILE A 607 57.00 48.14 58.45
C ILE A 607 56.90 46.78 57.77
N SER A 608 56.29 45.79 58.43
CA SER A 608 56.05 44.47 57.85
C SER A 608 54.75 43.84 58.34
N GLN A 609 54.11 43.07 57.47
CA GLN A 609 53.00 42.20 57.80
C GLN A 609 53.29 40.79 57.26
N GLN A 610 53.05 39.80 58.12
CA GLN A 610 53.04 38.40 57.73
C GLN A 610 51.60 37.91 57.62
N ILE A 611 51.32 37.23 56.52
CA ILE A 611 50.09 36.51 56.22
C ILE A 611 50.39 35.02 56.39
N THR A 612 49.44 34.25 56.93
CA THR A 612 49.57 32.79 57.08
C THR A 612 48.48 32.05 56.33
N ASN A 613 48.80 30.83 55.88
CA ASN A 613 47.89 29.88 55.24
C ASN A 613 47.10 30.47 54.04
N TYR A 614 47.82 30.83 52.98
CA TYR A 614 47.33 31.70 51.90
C TYR A 614 46.70 30.98 50.71
N PHE A 615 45.41 31.23 50.42
CA PHE A 615 44.68 30.54 49.34
C PHE A 615 44.29 31.41 48.13
N CYS A 616 44.63 32.69 48.11
CA CYS A 616 44.20 33.57 47.02
C CYS A 616 45.16 33.45 45.82
N LEU A 617 44.63 33.46 44.59
CA LEU A 617 45.42 33.29 43.37
C LEU A 617 46.39 34.45 43.05
N ASN A 618 46.31 35.57 43.77
CA ASN A 618 47.13 36.75 43.50
C ASN A 618 47.42 37.53 44.80
N ILE A 619 48.62 38.08 44.93
CA ILE A 619 48.99 39.10 45.92
C ILE A 619 49.16 40.45 45.20
N TYR A 620 48.58 41.50 45.77
CA TYR A 620 48.73 42.88 45.35
C TYR A 620 49.22 43.77 46.49
N PHE A 621 49.97 44.81 46.16
CA PHE A 621 50.12 46.02 46.99
C PHE A 621 50.52 47.21 46.13
N ALA A 622 50.23 48.43 46.60
CA ALA A 622 50.57 49.66 45.91
C ALA A 622 51.64 50.45 46.69
N TRP A 623 52.63 51.02 45.99
CA TRP A 623 53.64 51.89 46.60
C TRP A 623 53.91 53.21 45.84
N LEU A 624 54.33 54.23 46.58
CA LEU A 624 54.95 55.46 46.07
C LEU A 624 56.27 55.70 46.81
N ALA A 625 57.26 56.31 46.15
CA ALA A 625 58.52 56.66 46.81
C ALA A 625 58.97 58.09 46.46
N VAL A 626 59.67 58.71 47.42
CA VAL A 626 60.35 60.00 47.29
C VAL A 626 61.74 59.88 47.90
N LEU A 627 62.78 60.07 47.07
CA LEU A 627 64.18 59.91 47.45
C LEU A 627 64.97 61.18 47.06
N GLU A 628 65.46 61.93 48.06
CA GLU A 628 66.31 63.12 47.87
C GLU A 628 67.80 62.74 47.71
N ASN A 629 68.46 63.22 46.65
CA ASN A 629 69.89 63.06 46.39
C ASN A 629 70.68 64.33 46.72
N GLY A 630 71.68 64.24 47.58
CA GLY A 630 72.61 65.33 47.91
C GLY A 630 73.71 65.62 46.87
N ASN A 631 73.64 65.04 45.67
CA ASN A 631 74.76 64.84 44.76
C ASN A 631 75.89 64.05 45.44
N HIS A 632 75.55 62.89 46.00
CA HIS A 632 76.48 62.02 46.72
C HIS A 632 76.47 60.59 46.20
N VAL A 633 77.56 59.85 46.47
CA VAL A 633 77.65 58.40 46.22
C VAL A 633 76.75 57.59 47.16
N ALA A 634 76.43 56.36 46.76
CA ALA A 634 75.51 55.39 47.40
C ALA A 634 75.44 55.37 48.94
N ILE A 635 76.55 55.59 49.66
CA ILE A 635 76.56 55.65 51.14
C ILE A 635 75.68 56.78 51.72
N ASN A 636 75.56 57.89 51.01
CA ASN A 636 74.92 59.13 51.46
C ASN A 636 73.68 59.49 50.62
N SER A 637 73.04 58.50 49.97
CA SER A 637 71.72 58.63 49.36
C SER A 637 70.61 58.19 50.32
N SER A 638 69.42 58.74 50.12
CA SER A 638 68.18 58.15 50.62
C SER A 638 67.93 56.80 49.92
N VAL A 639 67.31 55.84 50.63
CA VAL A 639 67.07 54.48 50.15
C VAL A 639 65.70 53.95 50.57
N MET A 640 65.09 53.13 49.72
CA MET A 640 63.93 52.29 50.01
C MET A 640 64.26 50.82 49.72
N ILE A 641 63.63 49.91 50.47
CA ILE A 641 63.66 48.48 50.23
C ILE A 641 62.22 47.96 50.33
N ILE A 642 61.78 47.18 49.35
CA ILE A 642 60.55 46.38 49.45
C ILE A 642 60.91 44.92 49.18
N GLU A 643 60.50 44.02 50.07
CA GLU A 643 60.75 42.59 50.01
C GLU A 643 59.43 41.84 50.28
N LEU A 644 59.00 40.99 49.35
CA LEU A 644 57.93 40.01 49.58
C LEU A 644 58.55 38.62 49.57
N LYS A 645 58.35 37.88 50.65
CA LYS A 645 59.00 36.59 50.91
C LYS A 645 57.97 35.51 51.23
N ASP A 646 58.16 34.33 50.64
CA ASP A 646 57.55 33.07 51.03
C ASP A 646 58.31 32.50 52.24
N GLU A 647 57.66 32.44 53.39
CA GLU A 647 58.25 31.94 54.63
C GLU A 647 58.11 30.42 54.78
N THR A 648 57.26 29.78 53.97
CA THR A 648 57.05 28.33 53.99
C THR A 648 58.21 27.60 53.31
N VAL A 649 58.70 28.10 52.17
CA VAL A 649 59.89 27.55 51.50
C VAL A 649 61.14 28.43 51.59
N GLY A 650 61.00 29.68 52.04
CA GLY A 650 62.11 30.61 52.26
C GLY A 650 62.47 31.53 51.08
N ASP A 651 61.76 31.43 49.95
CA ASP A 651 62.03 32.19 48.73
C ASP A 651 61.68 33.68 48.85
N THR A 652 62.55 34.55 48.35
CA THR A 652 62.20 35.96 48.12
C THR A 652 61.53 36.10 46.76
N LEU A 653 60.19 36.25 46.74
CA LEU A 653 59.40 36.38 45.53
C LEU A 653 59.56 37.75 44.85
N LEU A 654 59.81 38.79 45.64
CA LEU A 654 59.96 40.16 45.15
C LEU A 654 61.07 40.90 45.88
N THR A 655 61.83 41.70 45.14
CA THR A 655 62.71 42.73 45.72
C THR A 655 62.65 44.01 44.89
N ARG A 656 62.63 45.15 45.58
CA ARG A 656 62.81 46.51 45.03
C ARG A 656 63.81 47.23 45.92
N ARG A 657 64.90 47.79 45.38
CA ARG A 657 65.95 48.47 46.16
C ARG A 657 66.34 49.81 45.52
N TYR A 658 65.47 50.78 45.73
CA TYR A 658 65.57 52.19 45.34
C TYR A 658 66.65 52.94 46.13
N ASP A 659 67.72 53.46 45.54
CA ASP A 659 68.50 54.52 46.20
C ASP A 659 68.93 55.61 45.24
N ALA A 660 68.97 56.85 45.74
CA ALA A 660 69.18 58.04 44.92
C ALA A 660 70.65 58.36 44.62
N GLY A 661 71.58 57.44 44.87
CA GLY A 661 73.02 57.70 44.89
C GLY A 661 73.73 57.65 43.54
N ALA A 662 74.82 58.41 43.42
CA ALA A 662 75.75 58.25 42.31
C ALA A 662 76.49 56.90 42.41
N GLY A 663 76.46 56.12 41.32
CA GLY A 663 77.16 54.83 41.23
C GLY A 663 76.56 53.71 42.08
N SER A 664 75.28 53.77 42.41
CA SER A 664 74.54 52.74 43.17
C SER A 664 73.67 51.87 42.25
N ASN A 665 72.67 51.18 42.80
CA ASN A 665 71.59 50.57 42.00
C ASN A 665 70.81 51.63 41.19
N GLY A 666 70.86 52.89 41.61
CA GLY A 666 70.11 54.00 41.04
C GLY A 666 68.60 53.87 41.22
N VAL A 667 67.86 54.78 40.60
CA VAL A 667 66.41 54.65 40.42
C VAL A 667 66.11 54.16 39.00
N ASP A 668 65.09 53.31 38.83
CA ASP A 668 64.70 52.80 37.50
C ASP A 668 63.71 53.72 36.75
N ASN A 669 63.24 53.25 35.59
CA ASN A 669 62.36 54.01 34.68
C ASN A 669 61.01 54.43 35.29
N ARG A 670 60.59 53.83 36.41
CA ARG A 670 59.41 54.24 37.18
C ARG A 670 59.57 55.63 37.79
N PHE A 671 60.80 56.02 38.12
CA PHE A 671 61.06 57.30 38.74
C PHE A 671 61.12 58.43 37.70
N LYS A 672 60.83 59.64 38.16
CA LYS A 672 61.06 60.92 37.49
C LYS A 672 61.88 61.81 38.42
N GLN A 673 62.65 62.73 37.86
CA GLN A 673 63.48 63.64 38.65
C GLN A 673 62.87 65.04 38.65
N SER A 674 62.84 65.67 39.82
CA SER A 674 62.55 67.10 39.99
C SER A 674 63.56 67.70 40.97
N LYS A 675 64.49 68.49 40.44
CA LYS A 675 65.65 69.02 41.19
C LYS A 675 66.47 67.88 41.81
N ALA A 676 66.57 67.82 43.14
CA ALA A 676 67.27 66.79 43.89
C ALA A 676 66.40 65.54 44.18
N TYR A 677 65.09 65.59 43.93
CA TYR A 677 64.17 64.51 44.27
C TYR A 677 63.96 63.58 43.09
N PHE A 678 64.10 62.27 43.33
CA PHE A 678 63.58 61.22 42.48
C PHE A 678 62.28 60.69 43.08
N TYR A 679 61.23 60.57 42.29
CA TYR A 679 59.90 60.16 42.76
C TYR A 679 59.14 59.34 41.73
N THR A 680 58.22 58.51 42.20
CA THR A 680 57.26 57.79 41.35
C THR A 680 56.08 58.71 40.97
N PRO A 681 55.83 59.02 39.69
CA PRO A 681 54.78 59.97 39.25
C PRO A 681 53.37 59.37 39.24
N ALA A 682 53.25 58.08 39.57
CA ALA A 682 52.02 57.31 39.69
C ALA A 682 52.24 56.23 40.76
N TRP A 683 51.17 55.70 41.34
CA TRP A 683 51.25 54.54 42.23
C TRP A 683 51.81 53.33 41.47
N GLN A 684 52.74 52.62 42.09
CA GLN A 684 53.34 51.40 41.56
C GLN A 684 52.61 50.20 42.17
N ILE A 685 51.74 49.58 41.38
CA ILE A 685 51.02 48.37 41.78
C ILE A 685 51.92 47.18 41.48
N GLU A 686 52.37 46.47 42.51
CA GLU A 686 53.03 45.18 42.37
C GLU A 686 51.96 44.08 42.40
N HIS A 687 52.04 43.14 41.45
CA HIS A 687 51.12 42.02 41.29
C HIS A 687 51.93 40.74 41.15
N LEU A 688 51.64 39.74 41.98
CA LEU A 688 52.19 38.39 41.86
C LEU A 688 51.03 37.40 41.80
N SER A 689 51.03 36.48 40.84
CA SER A 689 50.13 35.33 40.85
C SER A 689 50.71 34.20 41.71
N ILE A 690 49.85 33.56 42.48
CA ILE A 690 50.15 32.42 43.35
C ILE A 690 49.57 31.17 42.69
N ASP A 691 50.44 30.23 42.32
CA ASP A 691 50.05 28.96 41.72
C ASP A 691 49.71 27.88 42.79
N SER A 692 49.30 26.71 42.30
CA SER A 692 48.91 25.57 43.16
C SER A 692 50.06 25.00 44.01
N SER A 693 51.32 25.28 43.69
CA SER A 693 52.49 24.86 44.48
C SER A 693 52.81 25.78 45.68
N ARG A 694 52.23 26.99 45.70
CA ARG A 694 52.35 27.96 46.82
C ARG A 694 51.02 28.26 47.50
N THR A 695 49.98 27.49 47.18
CA THR A 695 48.68 27.54 47.86
C THR A 695 48.82 26.97 49.28
N GLY A 696 48.34 27.69 50.28
CA GLY A 696 48.50 27.39 51.71
C GLY A 696 49.80 27.93 52.34
N HIS A 697 50.62 28.69 51.61
CA HIS A 697 51.89 29.21 52.12
C HIS A 697 51.74 30.43 53.05
N ASN A 698 52.82 30.77 53.76
CA ASN A 698 52.93 31.98 54.57
C ASN A 698 53.77 33.03 53.82
N PHE A 699 53.31 34.29 53.81
CA PHE A 699 53.98 35.37 53.07
C PHE A 699 54.23 36.59 53.94
N THR A 700 55.46 37.10 53.96
CA THR A 700 55.83 38.33 54.64
C THR A 700 56.10 39.43 53.63
N LEU A 701 55.37 40.55 53.69
CA LEU A 701 55.75 41.79 53.03
C LEU A 701 56.52 42.68 54.01
N THR A 702 57.61 43.29 53.56
CA THR A 702 58.43 44.23 54.31
C THR A 702 58.72 45.46 53.46
N VAL A 703 58.53 46.66 54.03
CA VAL A 703 58.89 47.94 53.43
C VAL A 703 59.79 48.72 54.39
N LEU A 704 60.95 49.16 53.91
CA LEU A 704 61.87 50.04 54.60
C LEU A 704 62.07 51.31 53.80
N ALA A 705 62.16 52.45 54.48
CA ALA A 705 62.67 53.70 53.94
C ALA A 705 63.75 54.26 54.88
N ALA A 706 64.68 55.05 54.35
CA ALA A 706 65.73 55.68 55.13
C ALA A 706 66.26 56.97 54.50
N ASP A 707 66.44 57.97 55.36
CA ASP A 707 67.34 59.10 55.17
C ASP A 707 68.78 58.69 54.85
N CYS A 708 69.58 59.63 54.34
CA CYS A 708 71.02 59.45 54.23
C CYS A 708 71.79 59.66 55.55
N ARG A 709 72.96 59.03 55.66
CA ARG A 709 74.01 59.31 56.68
C ARG A 709 74.30 60.83 56.74
N PRO A 710 74.45 61.45 57.94
CA PRO A 710 73.60 62.53 58.47
C PRO A 710 73.79 63.93 57.84
N SER A 711 74.18 63.98 56.57
CA SER A 711 73.74 65.02 55.65
C SER A 711 72.21 65.04 55.56
N GLY A 712 71.64 66.21 55.27
CA GLY A 712 70.18 66.37 55.31
C GLY A 712 69.52 66.07 53.97
N HIS A 713 69.28 64.79 53.67
CA HIS A 713 68.46 64.37 52.52
C HIS A 713 67.49 63.25 52.92
N LYS A 714 66.20 63.46 52.62
CA LYS A 714 65.12 62.59 53.09
C LYS A 714 64.82 61.43 52.13
N GLY A 715 64.30 60.33 52.69
CA GLY A 715 63.83 59.18 51.91
C GLY A 715 62.59 58.56 52.52
N TYR A 716 61.43 58.72 51.89
CA TYR A 716 60.15 58.20 52.41
C TYR A 716 59.34 57.45 51.35
N VAL A 717 58.52 56.52 51.82
CA VAL A 717 57.70 55.61 50.98
C VAL A 717 56.27 55.62 51.52
N TYR A 718 55.29 55.62 50.63
CA TYR A 718 53.91 55.29 50.97
C TYR A 718 53.61 53.86 50.54
N ILE A 719 52.95 53.09 51.40
CA ILE A 719 52.34 51.80 51.05
C ILE A 719 50.84 51.82 51.37
N ASP A 720 50.08 51.15 50.51
CA ASP A 720 48.64 51.02 50.55
C ASP A 720 48.27 49.64 49.98
N SER A 721 47.02 49.22 50.18
CA SER A 721 46.37 48.23 49.32
C SER A 721 47.00 46.83 49.32
N PHE A 722 47.64 46.42 50.42
CA PHE A 722 48.15 45.04 50.56
C PHE A 722 46.97 44.07 50.70
N GLY A 723 46.76 43.21 49.70
CA GLY A 723 45.55 42.40 49.58
C GLY A 723 45.63 41.26 48.58
N GLY A 724 44.63 40.38 48.61
CA GLY A 724 44.47 39.26 47.67
C GLY A 724 43.55 39.57 46.47
N VAL A 725 43.23 40.85 46.29
CA VAL A 725 42.27 41.39 45.32
C VAL A 725 42.90 42.62 44.67
N ALA A 726 42.65 42.85 43.38
CA ALA A 726 43.12 44.04 42.68
C ALA A 726 42.54 45.32 43.32
N PRO A 727 43.37 46.33 43.66
CA PRO A 727 42.98 47.45 44.52
C PRO A 727 42.46 48.72 43.84
#